data_AF-A0AAQ5XBV2-F1
#
_entry.id   AF-A0AAQ5XBV2-F1
#
_cell.length_a   1.000
_cell.length_b   1.000
_cell.length_c   1.000
_cell.angle_alpha   90.00
_cell.angle_beta   90.00
_cell.angle_gamma   90.00
#
_symmetry.space_group_name_H-M   'P 1'
#
loop_
_entity.id
_entity.type
_entity.pdbx_description
1 polymer ?
#
loop_
_entity_poly.entity_id
_entity_poly.type
_entity_poly.pdbx_seq_one_letter_code
_entity_poly.pdbx_strand_id
1 'polypeptide(L)'
;MATPTSALLTPPSVTLPPYWPSTGRRVVIMCMSSVLIGGEDQRELLLAALDMGMVSEGYVFIPYDALLYAMPYQDTVFHPLTNSTKLRHAYSSVLTITMASDQSFYEAFRQAQISREIRSAVSAKEVSPMFGTIFNMVYFIAKAVEERRQAGGGNWVTGEQLAQSDGGFDFQGFNQVSLDWWTNQELLYVVLDCDGDRLVPTHSLAPTHTDGRIGNLRPLSRSFIFPGGQPPPASFCWFSPDQACSGGAFTDSLGGWGLCVGADQTVLWFPVYLTLCSDWLCCCQGDWVWLKKIPVTKTITAANEGTQNLFSQLREMRHENLNLYLGLFVDSGIFALVVEHCPRGSLADLLADSNMRLDWMFKSSLLMDLIKGMKYLHLRGLSHGRLKSTNCLVDGRFVLKITDYGLPMILLWTAPELLRSPVRGGSFSGDVFSFSIIIQEVISRTLPYAMMDMPAHEIVERLKQPPPLCRPIVSVDEAPAECLALMNECWNEDPIKRPSFDDVFKQFRGINRGKRANIIDSMLRMLEQYSSNLEDLIRERTDELEVERNKTEKLVGQLLPKSVAQALKKGKPVRPEHYSDCTLYFSDIVGFTTISALSEPIEVVDLLNDLYTMFDAIIATHDVYKVETIGDAYMVASGVPNRNGNRHAAEVSNMSLDILHSIGAFKIKHMPEIKVKIRIGLHSGAVVAGVVGLTMPRYCLFGDTVTTASHMEASGLPYRIHISLSTVKVLTSLKLGYHIDTRKVKGTEDTYWLMGRDGFDKPLPVPPDLTGGASNHGISLDEIPVERRQKFLDRQKKMKK
;
A
#
# COMPACT_ATOMS: atom_id res chain seq x y z
N MET A 1 -39.44 -23.82 3.87
CA MET A 1 -39.61 -22.82 2.79
C MET A 1 -38.98 -21.53 3.28
N ALA A 2 -38.34 -20.81 2.36
CA ALA A 2 -37.46 -19.64 2.52
C ALA A 2 -35.98 -19.97 2.79
N THR A 3 -35.19 -19.61 1.77
CA THR A 3 -33.75 -19.72 1.52
C THR A 3 -32.91 -18.74 2.34
N PRO A 4 -31.63 -19.03 2.63
CA PRO A 4 -30.69 -18.02 3.10
C PRO A 4 -30.12 -17.22 1.91
N THR A 5 -30.35 -15.92 1.91
CA THR A 5 -29.77 -14.94 1.01
C THR A 5 -28.30 -14.66 1.39
N SER A 6 -27.45 -14.69 0.38
CA SER A 6 -26.05 -14.30 0.39
C SER A 6 -25.85 -12.81 0.72
N ALA A 7 -25.09 -12.50 1.77
CA ALA A 7 -24.50 -11.18 1.94
C ALA A 7 -23.14 -11.16 1.21
N LEU A 8 -23.16 -10.69 -0.03
CA LEU A 8 -21.98 -10.33 -0.81
C LEU A 8 -21.32 -9.10 -0.17
N LEU A 9 -20.12 -9.28 0.39
CA LEU A 9 -19.18 -8.17 0.59
C LEU A 9 -18.64 -7.80 -0.79
N THR A 10 -19.06 -6.65 -1.30
CA THR A 10 -18.49 -6.04 -2.51
C THR A 10 -17.04 -5.59 -2.22
N PRO A 11 -16.07 -5.89 -3.08
CA PRO A 11 -14.73 -5.31 -2.98
C PRO A 11 -14.78 -3.80 -3.26
N PRO A 12 -13.82 -3.01 -2.74
CA PRO A 12 -13.75 -1.58 -3.02
C PRO A 12 -13.63 -1.37 -4.52
N SER A 13 -14.54 -0.58 -5.08
CA SER A 13 -14.52 -0.17 -6.49
C SER A 13 -13.32 0.75 -6.75
N VAL A 14 -12.21 0.15 -7.17
CA VAL A 14 -11.10 0.89 -7.79
C VAL A 14 -11.58 1.38 -9.15
N THR A 15 -12.09 2.62 -9.18
CA THR A 15 -12.43 3.32 -10.41
C THR A 15 -11.17 4.01 -10.93
N LEU A 16 -10.50 3.38 -11.89
CA LEU A 16 -9.45 4.04 -12.68
C LEU A 16 -10.10 4.89 -13.78
N PRO A 17 -9.56 6.08 -14.10
CA PRO A 17 -10.15 7.02 -15.05
C PRO A 17 -10.22 6.45 -16.47
N PRO A 18 -11.26 6.79 -17.26
CA PRO A 18 -11.40 6.33 -18.62
C PRO A 18 -10.49 7.15 -19.54
N TYR A 19 -9.99 6.53 -20.61
CA TYR A 19 -9.11 7.06 -21.67
C TYR A 19 -7.61 6.94 -21.42
N TRP A 20 -7.02 5.88 -21.99
CA TRP A 20 -5.58 5.82 -22.25
C TRP A 20 -5.27 5.10 -23.57
N PRO A 21 -4.45 5.65 -24.48
CA PRO A 21 -4.06 4.97 -25.71
C PRO A 21 -2.90 3.98 -25.50
N SER A 22 -2.98 2.84 -26.19
CA SER A 22 -2.05 1.71 -26.21
C SER A 22 -0.73 2.02 -26.95
N THR A 23 0.43 1.59 -26.42
CA THR A 23 1.65 1.19 -27.19
C THR A 23 2.93 0.91 -26.36
N GLY A 24 2.98 1.18 -25.05
CA GLY A 24 4.12 0.79 -24.20
C GLY A 24 3.81 -0.47 -23.38
N ARG A 25 4.69 -1.48 -23.40
CA ARG A 25 4.56 -2.63 -22.48
C ARG A 25 4.82 -2.18 -21.05
N ARG A 26 3.93 -2.55 -20.13
CA ARG A 26 3.90 -2.05 -18.75
C ARG A 26 4.23 -3.18 -17.81
N VAL A 27 5.22 -3.01 -16.94
CA VAL A 27 5.58 -4.03 -15.95
C VAL A 27 4.88 -3.74 -14.64
N VAL A 28 4.21 -4.74 -14.08
CA VAL A 28 3.53 -4.69 -12.79
C VAL A 28 4.27 -5.61 -11.83
N ILE A 29 4.91 -5.03 -10.81
CA ILE A 29 5.54 -5.79 -9.74
C ILE A 29 4.48 -6.18 -8.72
N MET A 30 4.29 -7.46 -8.50
CA MET A 30 3.30 -8.03 -7.59
C MET A 30 3.97 -8.39 -6.26
N CYS A 31 3.73 -7.58 -5.23
CA CYS A 31 4.20 -7.83 -3.86
C CYS A 31 3.15 -8.63 -3.07
N MET A 32 2.86 -9.85 -3.51
CA MET A 32 1.83 -10.73 -2.94
C MET A 32 2.22 -12.19 -3.17
N SER A 33 1.67 -13.10 -2.37
CA SER A 33 1.98 -14.53 -2.47
C SER A 33 1.61 -15.11 -3.84
N SER A 34 2.49 -15.92 -4.41
CA SER A 34 2.28 -16.51 -5.71
C SER A 34 1.08 -17.48 -5.71
N VAL A 35 0.23 -17.36 -6.73
CA VAL A 35 -0.93 -18.25 -6.96
C VAL A 35 -0.49 -19.71 -7.10
N LEU A 36 0.75 -19.96 -7.51
CA LEU A 36 1.31 -21.31 -7.66
C LEU A 36 1.57 -22.01 -6.33
N ILE A 37 1.63 -21.26 -5.23
CA ILE A 37 1.77 -21.77 -3.85
C ILE A 37 0.55 -21.44 -2.96
N GLY A 38 -0.58 -21.06 -3.56
CA GLY A 38 -1.84 -20.81 -2.85
C GLY A 38 -2.16 -19.34 -2.54
N GLY A 39 -1.53 -18.39 -3.21
CA GLY A 39 -1.88 -16.97 -3.10
C GLY A 39 -3.18 -16.61 -3.83
N GLU A 40 -4.27 -16.42 -3.08
CA GLU A 40 -5.58 -16.04 -3.65
C GLU A 40 -5.62 -14.58 -4.15
N ASP A 41 -4.92 -13.66 -3.48
CA ASP A 41 -4.90 -12.24 -3.90
C ASP A 41 -4.28 -12.06 -5.30
N GLN A 42 -3.20 -12.80 -5.59
CA GLN A 42 -2.59 -12.82 -6.92
C GLN A 42 -3.52 -13.43 -7.95
N ARG A 43 -4.29 -14.45 -7.57
CA ARG A 43 -5.27 -15.09 -8.44
C ARG A 43 -6.37 -14.10 -8.84
N GLU A 44 -6.94 -13.37 -7.87
CA GLU A 44 -7.97 -12.38 -8.14
C GLU A 44 -7.45 -11.22 -8.99
N LEU A 45 -6.24 -10.71 -8.69
CA LEU A 45 -5.60 -9.67 -9.49
C LEU A 45 -5.41 -10.10 -10.95
N LEU A 46 -4.88 -11.30 -11.19
CA LEU A 46 -4.61 -11.80 -12.53
C LEU A 46 -5.91 -12.05 -13.32
N LEU A 47 -6.96 -12.55 -12.66
CA LEU A 47 -8.27 -12.73 -13.29
C LEU A 47 -8.91 -11.38 -13.62
N ALA A 48 -8.81 -10.39 -12.74
CA ALA A 48 -9.28 -9.02 -13.01
C ALA A 48 -8.50 -8.37 -14.15
N ALA A 49 -7.17 -8.53 -14.18
CA ALA A 49 -6.32 -8.03 -15.26
C ALA A 49 -6.66 -8.68 -16.61
N LEU A 50 -7.04 -9.96 -16.61
CA LEU A 50 -7.54 -10.64 -17.79
C LEU A 50 -8.87 -10.08 -18.26
N ASP A 51 -9.83 -9.89 -17.35
CA ASP A 51 -11.15 -9.34 -17.67
C ASP A 51 -11.05 -7.87 -18.16
N MET A 52 -10.03 -7.13 -17.71
CA MET A 52 -9.71 -5.78 -18.16
C MET A 52 -8.87 -5.73 -19.45
N GLY A 53 -8.55 -6.87 -20.07
CA GLY A 53 -7.78 -6.92 -21.32
C GLY A 53 -6.28 -6.56 -21.17
N MET A 54 -5.78 -6.39 -19.95
CA MET A 54 -4.38 -6.00 -19.70
C MET A 54 -3.38 -7.07 -20.17
N VAL A 55 -3.78 -8.34 -20.11
CA VAL A 55 -3.01 -9.50 -20.59
C VAL A 55 -2.78 -9.43 -22.10
N SER A 56 -3.75 -8.91 -22.87
CA SER A 56 -3.65 -8.71 -24.32
C SER A 56 -3.00 -7.38 -24.73
N GLU A 57 -3.00 -6.37 -23.85
CA GLU A 57 -2.47 -5.03 -24.12
C GLU A 57 -0.97 -4.85 -23.76
N GLY A 58 -0.26 -5.95 -23.49
CA GLY A 58 1.19 -5.95 -23.30
C GLY A 58 1.66 -5.60 -21.89
N TYR A 59 0.83 -5.82 -20.86
CA TYR A 59 1.28 -5.78 -19.48
C TYR A 59 2.03 -7.07 -19.11
N VAL A 60 3.11 -6.94 -18.34
CA VAL A 60 3.91 -8.05 -17.83
C VAL A 60 3.89 -8.00 -16.31
N PHE A 61 3.57 -9.12 -15.68
CA PHE A 61 3.46 -9.22 -14.24
C PHE A 61 4.67 -9.96 -13.68
N ILE A 62 5.32 -9.42 -12.64
CA ILE A 62 6.49 -10.04 -12.00
C ILE A 62 6.18 -10.26 -10.51
N PRO A 63 6.10 -11.52 -10.04
CA PRO A 63 5.95 -11.83 -8.62
C PRO A 63 7.26 -11.55 -7.89
N TYR A 64 7.24 -10.62 -6.94
CA TYR A 64 8.43 -10.26 -6.16
C TYR A 64 8.80 -11.35 -5.14
N ASP A 65 7.80 -12.04 -4.59
CA ASP A 65 7.98 -13.08 -3.56
C ASP A 65 8.76 -14.29 -4.07
N ALA A 66 8.61 -14.65 -5.35
CA ALA A 66 9.31 -15.74 -6.00
C ALA A 66 10.84 -15.56 -6.03
N LEU A 67 11.36 -14.34 -5.84
CA LEU A 67 12.80 -14.09 -5.71
C LEU A 67 13.39 -14.70 -4.44
N LEU A 68 12.56 -14.96 -3.43
CA LEU A 68 12.99 -15.33 -2.09
C LEU A 68 13.16 -16.84 -1.91
N TYR A 69 12.74 -17.67 -2.86
CA TYR A 69 12.81 -19.13 -2.75
C TYR A 69 12.91 -19.79 -4.13
N ALA A 70 13.37 -21.05 -4.16
CA ALA A 70 13.47 -21.82 -5.40
C ALA A 70 12.12 -22.47 -5.76
N MET A 71 11.41 -21.92 -6.75
CA MET A 71 10.19 -22.48 -7.31
C MET A 71 10.45 -23.82 -8.03
N PRO A 72 9.59 -24.83 -7.87
CA PRO A 72 9.73 -26.09 -8.61
C PRO A 72 9.26 -25.91 -10.06
N TYR A 73 10.19 -25.94 -11.02
CA TYR A 73 9.89 -25.81 -12.45
C TYR A 73 10.29 -27.03 -13.29
N GLN A 74 11.17 -27.89 -12.78
CA GLN A 74 11.54 -29.14 -13.43
C GLN A 74 10.43 -30.19 -13.22
N ASP A 75 9.81 -30.64 -14.32
CA ASP A 75 8.77 -31.69 -14.36
C ASP A 75 7.60 -31.52 -13.38
N THR A 76 7.27 -30.28 -13.03
CA THR A 76 6.19 -29.94 -12.11
C THR A 76 5.01 -29.34 -12.85
N VAL A 77 3.83 -29.92 -12.64
CA VAL A 77 2.55 -29.40 -13.18
C VAL A 77 1.79 -28.71 -12.05
N PHE A 78 1.35 -27.48 -12.30
CA PHE A 78 0.63 -26.70 -11.29
C PHE A 78 -0.89 -26.87 -11.46
N HIS A 79 -1.50 -27.63 -10.54
CA HIS A 79 -2.96 -27.86 -10.51
C HIS A 79 -3.82 -26.59 -10.62
N PRO A 80 -3.46 -25.44 -10.01
CA PRO A 80 -4.20 -24.19 -10.19
C PRO A 80 -4.30 -23.74 -11.66
N LEU A 81 -3.25 -23.93 -12.45
CA LEU A 81 -3.21 -23.61 -13.89
C LEU A 81 -3.88 -24.69 -14.75
N THR A 82 -3.85 -25.95 -14.29
CA THR A 82 -4.55 -27.05 -14.97
C THR A 82 -6.07 -26.89 -14.86
N ASN A 83 -6.58 -26.53 -13.68
CA ASN A 83 -8.01 -26.49 -13.37
C ASN A 83 -8.75 -25.28 -13.94
N SER A 84 -8.05 -24.23 -14.37
CA SER A 84 -8.67 -22.99 -14.88
C SER A 84 -7.99 -22.49 -16.15
N THR A 85 -8.70 -22.57 -17.27
CA THR A 85 -8.24 -22.03 -18.56
C THR A 85 -8.10 -20.51 -18.54
N LYS A 86 -8.99 -19.81 -17.81
CA LYS A 86 -8.91 -18.36 -17.59
C LYS A 86 -7.65 -17.98 -16.83
N LEU A 87 -7.38 -18.67 -15.71
CA LEU A 87 -6.19 -18.37 -14.92
C LEU A 87 -4.92 -18.68 -15.70
N ARG A 88 -4.91 -19.79 -16.46
CA ARG A 88 -3.80 -20.13 -17.37
C ARG A 88 -3.51 -19.02 -18.38
N HIS A 89 -4.57 -18.48 -18.99
CA HIS A 89 -4.44 -17.38 -19.93
C HIS A 89 -4.00 -16.08 -19.25
N ALA A 90 -4.45 -15.79 -18.03
CA ALA A 90 -3.95 -14.64 -17.28
C ALA A 90 -2.47 -14.79 -16.93
N TYR A 91 -2.07 -16.01 -16.52
CA TYR A 91 -0.72 -16.32 -16.08
C TYR A 91 0.32 -16.32 -17.22
N SER A 92 -0.10 -16.38 -18.49
CA SER A 92 0.83 -16.27 -19.63
C SER A 92 1.50 -14.89 -19.76
N SER A 93 0.97 -13.88 -19.04
CA SER A 93 1.59 -12.56 -18.91
C SER A 93 2.53 -12.41 -17.72
N VAL A 94 2.74 -13.48 -16.94
CA VAL A 94 3.55 -13.48 -15.71
C VAL A 94 4.96 -14.03 -15.97
N LEU A 95 5.99 -13.24 -15.69
CA LEU A 95 7.39 -13.70 -15.69
C LEU A 95 7.84 -13.98 -14.26
N THR A 96 8.09 -15.25 -13.93
CA THR A 96 8.46 -15.67 -12.58
C THR A 96 9.98 -15.73 -12.45
N ILE A 97 10.58 -14.88 -11.61
CA ILE A 97 12.02 -14.90 -11.34
C ILE A 97 12.25 -15.64 -10.03
N THR A 98 13.08 -16.68 -10.06
CA THR A 98 13.33 -17.56 -8.90
C THR A 98 14.80 -17.92 -8.78
N MET A 99 15.23 -18.35 -7.60
CA MET A 99 16.55 -18.95 -7.41
C MET A 99 16.69 -20.23 -8.24
N ALA A 100 17.85 -20.43 -8.88
CA ALA A 100 18.16 -21.63 -9.65
C ALA A 100 18.41 -22.82 -8.72
N SER A 101 17.99 -24.00 -9.18
CA SER A 101 18.24 -25.25 -8.46
C SER A 101 18.47 -26.40 -9.43
N ASP A 102 19.37 -27.32 -9.05
CA ASP A 102 19.67 -28.53 -9.83
C ASP A 102 18.60 -29.62 -9.65
N GLN A 103 17.83 -29.57 -8.56
CA GLN A 103 16.77 -30.53 -8.23
C GLN A 103 15.49 -29.80 -7.83
N SER A 104 14.34 -30.47 -7.92
CA SER A 104 13.09 -29.86 -7.45
C SER A 104 13.03 -29.82 -5.92
N PHE A 105 12.41 -28.78 -5.35
CA PHE A 105 12.20 -28.65 -3.90
C PHE A 105 11.56 -29.92 -3.29
N TYR A 106 10.61 -30.52 -4.01
CA TYR A 106 9.91 -31.73 -3.56
C TYR A 106 10.78 -32.99 -3.56
N GLU A 107 11.82 -33.04 -4.39
CA GLU A 107 12.81 -34.13 -4.38
C GLU A 107 13.83 -33.92 -3.28
N ALA A 108 14.36 -32.69 -3.14
CA ALA A 108 15.26 -32.33 -2.05
C ALA A 108 14.65 -32.61 -0.67
N PHE A 109 13.37 -32.26 -0.49
CA PHE A 109 12.64 -32.54 0.75
C PHE A 109 12.45 -34.03 1.01
N ARG A 110 12.10 -34.82 -0.02
CA ARG A 110 12.01 -36.29 0.10
C ARG A 110 13.36 -36.90 0.43
N GLN A 111 14.45 -36.44 -0.18
CA GLN A 111 15.80 -36.92 0.10
C GLN A 111 16.22 -36.61 1.54
N ALA A 112 15.91 -35.41 2.05
CA ALA A 112 16.17 -35.03 3.44
C ALA A 112 15.31 -35.83 4.45
N GLN A 113 14.11 -36.26 4.07
CA GLN A 113 13.31 -37.21 4.87
C GLN A 113 13.96 -38.61 4.88
N ILE A 114 14.48 -39.07 3.74
CA ILE A 114 15.16 -40.36 3.61
C ILE A 114 16.49 -40.37 4.39
N SER A 115 17.27 -39.29 4.33
CA SER A 115 18.53 -39.12 5.09
C SER A 115 18.31 -38.91 6.60
N ARG A 116 17.05 -38.78 7.04
CA ARG A 116 16.63 -38.48 8.42
C ARG A 116 17.06 -37.12 8.95
N GLU A 117 17.43 -36.19 8.08
CA GLU A 117 17.62 -34.78 8.42
C GLU A 117 16.29 -34.12 8.79
N ILE A 118 15.21 -34.49 8.09
CA ILE A 118 13.84 -34.06 8.39
C ILE A 118 13.05 -35.24 8.95
N ARG A 119 12.61 -35.13 10.21
CA ARG A 119 11.84 -36.19 10.91
C ARG A 119 10.32 -36.11 10.72
N SER A 120 9.84 -35.15 9.92
CA SER A 120 8.41 -34.93 9.68
C SER A 120 7.82 -35.99 8.76
N ALA A 121 6.61 -36.45 9.06
CA ALA A 121 5.83 -37.37 8.23
C ALA A 121 4.97 -36.66 7.16
N VAL A 122 5.04 -35.33 7.09
CA VAL A 122 4.27 -34.51 6.14
C VAL A 122 4.73 -34.75 4.71
N SER A 123 3.79 -34.76 3.76
CA SER A 123 4.10 -34.95 2.35
C SER A 123 4.84 -33.74 1.80
N ALA A 124 5.85 -33.95 0.94
CA ALA A 124 6.62 -32.85 0.34
C ALA A 124 5.74 -31.83 -0.41
N LYS A 125 4.60 -32.27 -0.98
CA LYS A 125 3.64 -31.40 -1.69
C LYS A 125 2.79 -30.52 -0.77
N GLU A 126 2.76 -30.83 0.53
CA GLU A 126 2.03 -30.06 1.56
C GLU A 126 2.93 -29.01 2.23
N VAL A 127 4.22 -28.95 1.85
CA VAL A 127 5.21 -28.05 2.42
C VAL A 127 5.53 -26.94 1.42
N SER A 128 5.43 -25.69 1.86
CA SER A 128 5.77 -24.53 1.03
C SER A 128 7.27 -24.54 0.67
N PRO A 129 7.64 -24.24 -0.60
CA PRO A 129 9.03 -24.06 -1.01
C PRO A 129 9.81 -23.02 -0.19
N MET A 130 9.14 -22.08 0.47
CA MET A 130 9.77 -21.14 1.42
C MET A 130 10.51 -21.83 2.57
N PHE A 131 10.13 -23.08 2.90
CA PHE A 131 10.84 -23.88 3.89
C PHE A 131 12.34 -23.96 3.60
N GLY A 132 12.72 -24.13 2.32
CA GLY A 132 14.12 -24.23 1.93
C GLY A 132 14.92 -22.97 2.25
N THR A 133 14.35 -21.80 1.98
CA THR A 133 14.98 -20.51 2.32
C THR A 133 15.13 -20.33 3.82
N ILE A 134 14.09 -20.63 4.60
CA ILE A 134 14.13 -20.51 6.06
C ILE A 134 15.17 -21.48 6.64
N PHE A 135 15.20 -22.72 6.14
CA PHE A 135 16.20 -23.71 6.50
C PHE A 135 17.62 -23.18 6.22
N ASN A 136 17.84 -22.59 5.05
CA ASN A 136 19.13 -22.05 4.65
C ASN A 136 19.56 -20.88 5.54
N MET A 137 18.66 -19.96 5.87
CA MET A 137 18.95 -18.85 6.78
C MET A 137 19.36 -19.34 8.16
N VAL A 138 18.61 -20.30 8.73
CA VAL A 138 18.93 -20.87 10.05
C VAL A 138 20.26 -21.61 10.02
N TYR A 139 20.50 -22.40 8.98
CA TYR A 139 21.74 -23.16 8.83
C TYR A 139 22.96 -22.26 8.61
N PHE A 140 22.79 -21.17 7.84
CA PHE A 140 23.83 -20.17 7.62
C PHE A 140 24.23 -19.47 8.92
N ILE A 141 23.24 -19.02 9.70
CA ILE A 141 23.48 -18.42 11.02
C ILE A 141 24.20 -19.41 11.94
N ALA A 142 23.78 -20.68 11.94
CA ALA A 142 24.43 -21.71 12.75
C ALA A 142 25.90 -21.92 12.36
N LYS A 143 26.22 -21.95 11.06
CA LYS A 143 27.61 -22.03 10.59
C LYS A 143 28.44 -20.79 10.94
N ALA A 144 27.90 -19.59 10.78
CA ALA A 144 28.58 -18.35 11.14
C ALA A 144 28.85 -18.26 12.66
N VAL A 145 27.90 -18.72 13.48
CA VAL A 145 28.10 -18.85 14.93
C VAL A 145 29.22 -19.85 15.23
N GLU A 146 29.24 -21.02 14.58
CA GLU A 146 30.29 -22.01 14.80
C GLU A 146 31.68 -21.53 14.36
N GLU A 147 31.78 -20.84 13.22
CA GLU A 147 33.00 -20.19 12.73
C GLU A 147 33.55 -19.22 13.79
N ARG A 148 32.72 -18.29 14.27
CA ARG A 148 33.11 -17.29 15.27
C ARG A 148 33.40 -17.92 16.63
N ARG A 149 32.72 -19.00 16.99
CA ARG A 149 32.99 -19.79 18.19
C ARG A 149 34.39 -20.43 18.12
N GLN A 150 34.75 -21.01 16.99
CA GLN A 150 36.07 -21.63 16.78
C GLN A 150 37.19 -20.57 16.76
N ALA A 151 36.99 -19.45 16.05
CA ALA A 151 37.94 -18.34 16.03
C ALA A 151 38.14 -17.68 17.40
N GLY A 152 37.09 -17.65 18.25
CA GLY A 152 37.11 -17.12 19.60
C GLY A 152 37.51 -18.11 20.70
N GLY A 153 38.06 -19.27 20.35
CA GLY A 153 38.57 -20.26 21.32
C GLY A 153 37.49 -21.07 22.07
N GLY A 154 36.27 -21.16 21.52
CA GLY A 154 35.18 -21.99 22.06
C GLY A 154 34.15 -21.24 22.92
N ASN A 155 34.29 -19.93 23.09
CA ASN A 155 33.42 -19.10 23.92
C ASN A 155 32.07 -18.76 23.24
N TRP A 156 31.07 -18.36 24.04
CA TRP A 156 29.77 -17.89 23.54
C TRP A 156 29.94 -16.72 22.56
N VAL A 157 29.27 -16.83 21.40
CA VAL A 157 29.33 -15.81 20.33
C VAL A 157 28.24 -14.76 20.57
N THR A 158 28.64 -13.50 20.64
CA THR A 158 27.73 -12.35 20.76
C THR A 158 27.25 -11.88 19.37
N GLY A 159 26.14 -11.14 19.33
CA GLY A 159 25.59 -10.61 18.07
C GLY A 159 26.55 -9.68 17.32
N GLU A 160 27.41 -8.95 18.04
CA GLU A 160 28.44 -8.08 17.44
C GLU A 160 29.55 -8.90 16.78
N GLN A 161 29.98 -10.00 17.40
CA GLN A 161 30.94 -10.93 16.82
C GLN A 161 30.37 -11.70 15.62
N LEU A 162 29.07 -12.00 15.63
CA LEU A 162 28.38 -12.61 14.50
C LEU A 162 28.26 -11.64 13.32
N ALA A 163 27.96 -10.36 13.58
CA ALA A 163 27.91 -9.31 12.55
C ALA A 163 29.27 -9.07 11.87
N GLN A 164 30.36 -9.44 12.54
CA GLN A 164 31.70 -9.39 12.00
C GLN A 164 32.08 -10.63 11.18
N SER A 165 31.24 -11.68 11.03
CA SER A 165 31.55 -12.85 10.17
C SER A 165 31.85 -12.47 8.73
N ASP A 166 33.03 -12.87 8.26
CA ASP A 166 33.47 -12.65 6.89
C ASP A 166 32.94 -13.75 5.94
N GLY A 167 32.24 -14.76 6.47
CA GLY A 167 31.51 -15.76 5.69
C GLY A 167 32.38 -16.81 5.00
N GLY A 168 33.61 -17.05 5.46
CA GLY A 168 34.60 -17.91 4.78
C GLY A 168 34.39 -19.43 4.90
N PHE A 169 33.15 -19.91 4.94
CA PHE A 169 32.82 -21.33 5.11
C PHE A 169 31.91 -21.86 4.01
N ASP A 170 32.23 -23.02 3.42
CA ASP A 170 31.41 -23.61 2.36
C ASP A 170 29.95 -23.79 2.80
N PHE A 171 29.02 -23.19 2.06
CA PHE A 171 27.60 -23.22 2.39
C PHE A 171 26.83 -24.00 1.34
N GLN A 172 26.53 -25.26 1.66
CA GLN A 172 25.61 -26.06 0.89
C GLN A 172 24.19 -25.86 1.45
N GLY A 173 23.42 -24.99 0.79
CA GLY A 173 22.02 -24.76 1.12
C GLY A 173 21.12 -25.93 0.70
N PHE A 174 19.98 -26.04 1.36
CA PHE A 174 18.83 -26.83 0.96
C PHE A 174 18.30 -26.36 -0.40
N ASN A 175 18.26 -27.28 -1.37
CA ASN A 175 17.72 -27.07 -2.71
C ASN A 175 18.37 -25.91 -3.51
N GLN A 176 19.65 -25.63 -3.29
CA GLN A 176 20.42 -24.59 -4.00
C GLN A 176 21.76 -25.16 -4.51
N VAL A 177 22.28 -24.59 -5.59
CA VAL A 177 23.61 -24.93 -6.13
C VAL A 177 24.67 -24.54 -5.08
N SER A 178 25.67 -25.41 -4.89
CA SER A 178 26.72 -25.25 -3.87
C SER A 178 27.44 -23.90 -3.96
N LEU A 179 27.48 -23.15 -2.86
CA LEU A 179 28.32 -21.95 -2.72
C LEU A 179 29.69 -22.37 -2.20
N ASP A 180 30.67 -22.35 -3.09
CA ASP A 180 32.09 -22.45 -2.74
C ASP A 180 32.69 -21.04 -2.72
N TRP A 181 33.06 -20.57 -1.52
CA TRP A 181 33.51 -19.19 -1.30
C TRP A 181 34.89 -18.92 -1.94
N TRP A 182 35.64 -19.98 -2.24
CA TRP A 182 36.97 -19.87 -2.84
C TRP A 182 36.91 -19.68 -4.36
N THR A 183 35.78 -20.02 -5.01
CA THR A 183 35.64 -19.98 -6.48
C THR A 183 34.65 -18.93 -7.00
N ASN A 184 34.13 -18.05 -6.15
CA ASN A 184 33.31 -16.89 -6.57
C ASN A 184 32.06 -17.28 -7.38
N GLN A 185 31.50 -18.48 -7.16
CA GLN A 185 30.21 -18.88 -7.74
C GLN A 185 29.07 -18.42 -6.84
N GLU A 186 28.56 -17.24 -7.14
CA GLU A 186 27.44 -16.58 -6.49
C GLU A 186 26.06 -17.15 -6.95
N LEU A 187 25.01 -16.91 -6.14
CA LEU A 187 23.63 -17.40 -6.34
C LEU A 187 23.06 -17.10 -7.73
N LEU A 188 22.84 -18.14 -8.54
CA LEU A 188 22.26 -18.02 -9.87
C LEU A 188 20.72 -17.87 -9.78
N TYR A 189 20.16 -16.88 -10.47
CA TYR A 189 18.70 -16.73 -10.64
C TYR A 189 18.27 -17.20 -12.02
N VAL A 190 17.05 -17.69 -12.16
CA VAL A 190 16.44 -18.08 -13.44
C VAL A 190 15.09 -17.38 -13.63
N VAL A 191 14.85 -16.94 -14.86
CA VAL A 191 13.58 -16.38 -15.31
C VAL A 191 12.78 -17.50 -15.94
N LEU A 192 11.61 -17.77 -15.37
CA LEU A 192 10.66 -18.77 -15.81
C LEU A 192 9.49 -18.11 -16.54
N ASP A 193 9.12 -18.69 -17.67
CA ASP A 193 7.94 -18.34 -18.45
C ASP A 193 6.94 -19.50 -18.41
N CYS A 194 5.65 -19.21 -18.63
CA CYS A 194 4.59 -20.20 -18.57
C CYS A 194 4.36 -20.84 -19.95
N ASP A 195 4.57 -22.16 -20.05
CA ASP A 195 4.25 -22.97 -21.24
C ASP A 195 3.03 -23.84 -20.93
N GLY A 196 1.85 -23.21 -20.93
CA GLY A 196 0.59 -23.86 -20.58
C GLY A 196 0.41 -24.09 -19.08
N ASP A 197 0.61 -25.31 -18.60
CA ASP A 197 0.46 -25.70 -17.19
C ASP A 197 1.80 -25.95 -16.48
N ARG A 198 2.90 -25.64 -17.15
CA ARG A 198 4.28 -25.81 -16.69
C ARG A 198 5.07 -24.50 -16.77
N LEU A 199 6.05 -24.36 -15.89
CA LEU A 199 7.04 -23.28 -15.95
C LEU A 199 8.30 -23.78 -16.65
N VAL A 200 8.83 -22.99 -17.59
CA VAL A 200 10.05 -23.31 -18.33
C VAL A 200 11.09 -22.21 -18.16
N PRO A 201 12.36 -22.55 -17.90
CA PRO A 201 13.42 -21.56 -17.78
C PRO A 201 13.77 -20.97 -19.15
N THR A 202 13.80 -19.65 -19.24
CA THR A 202 14.10 -18.91 -20.47
C THR A 202 15.43 -18.18 -20.39
N HIS A 203 15.76 -17.60 -19.24
CA HIS A 203 17.01 -16.88 -19.04
C HIS A 203 17.61 -17.19 -17.68
N SER A 204 18.94 -17.11 -17.57
CA SER A 204 19.63 -17.02 -16.29
C SER A 204 20.10 -15.60 -16.02
N LEU A 205 20.08 -15.22 -14.75
CA LEU A 205 20.54 -13.94 -14.24
C LEU A 205 21.72 -14.23 -13.32
N ALA A 206 22.90 -13.79 -13.73
CA ALA A 206 24.10 -13.87 -12.90
C ALA A 206 24.13 -12.67 -11.92
N PRO A 207 24.43 -12.88 -10.64
CA PRO A 207 24.64 -11.81 -9.67
C PRO A 207 25.91 -10.99 -9.98
N THR A 208 25.92 -9.77 -9.46
CA THR A 208 27.07 -8.85 -9.42
C THR A 208 27.93 -9.24 -8.21
N HIS A 209 29.22 -9.60 -8.32
CA HIS A 209 30.37 -8.69 -8.29
C HIS A 209 31.67 -9.46 -8.64
N THR A 210 32.54 -8.98 -9.54
CA THR A 210 33.83 -8.35 -9.16
C THR A 210 34.21 -7.14 -10.03
N ASP A 211 33.43 -6.85 -11.09
CA ASP A 211 33.90 -5.98 -12.18
C ASP A 211 33.03 -4.72 -12.35
N GLY A 212 32.07 -4.48 -11.45
CA GLY A 212 31.20 -3.30 -11.48
C GLY A 212 30.19 -3.26 -12.66
N ARG A 213 29.97 -4.38 -13.35
CA ARG A 213 28.96 -4.52 -14.42
C ARG A 213 27.69 -5.15 -13.86
N ILE A 214 26.52 -4.57 -14.17
CA ILE A 214 25.18 -5.09 -13.85
C ILE A 214 25.05 -6.52 -14.40
N GLY A 215 24.50 -7.43 -13.59
CA GLY A 215 24.33 -8.85 -13.90
C GLY A 215 23.75 -9.09 -15.29
N ASN A 216 24.45 -9.90 -16.10
CA ASN A 216 24.04 -10.21 -17.47
C ASN A 216 22.88 -11.23 -17.46
N LEU A 217 21.76 -10.88 -18.10
CA LEU A 217 20.73 -11.84 -18.51
C LEU A 217 21.29 -12.70 -19.65
N ARG A 218 21.47 -14.00 -19.41
CA ARG A 218 21.91 -14.95 -20.43
C ARG A 218 20.70 -15.75 -20.95
N PRO A 219 20.39 -15.70 -22.25
CA PRO A 219 19.32 -16.52 -22.81
C PRO A 219 19.68 -18.00 -22.73
N LEU A 220 18.72 -18.81 -22.31
CA LEU A 220 18.76 -20.27 -22.42
C LEU A 220 18.17 -20.68 -23.78
N SER A 221 17.95 -21.98 -24.00
CA SER A 221 17.48 -22.54 -25.28
C SER A 221 16.09 -22.08 -25.73
N ARG A 222 15.36 -21.29 -24.92
CA ARG A 222 14.02 -20.77 -25.22
C ARG A 222 13.95 -19.26 -24.93
N SER A 223 13.42 -18.50 -25.88
CA SER A 223 13.07 -17.08 -25.66
C SER A 223 11.68 -16.97 -25.04
N PHE A 224 11.46 -16.01 -24.14
CA PHE A 224 10.13 -15.75 -23.60
C PHE A 224 9.24 -15.10 -24.67
N ILE A 225 7.96 -15.49 -24.71
CA ILE A 225 7.02 -15.00 -25.71
C ILE A 225 6.37 -13.73 -25.16
N PHE A 226 6.90 -12.57 -25.56
CA PHE A 226 6.15 -11.34 -25.38
C PHE A 226 4.88 -11.37 -26.24
N PRO A 227 3.73 -10.93 -25.71
CA PRO A 227 2.70 -10.34 -26.55
C PRO A 227 3.28 -9.05 -27.20
N GLY A 228 3.97 -9.21 -28.35
CA GLY A 228 4.36 -8.13 -29.28
C GLY A 228 5.83 -7.68 -29.44
N GLY A 229 6.89 -8.36 -28.95
CA GLY A 229 8.33 -8.04 -29.24
C GLY A 229 9.10 -6.95 -28.41
N GLN A 230 10.41 -7.11 -28.16
CA GLN A 230 11.25 -6.46 -27.10
C GLN A 230 11.53 -4.91 -27.17
N PRO A 231 11.76 -4.22 -26.02
CA PRO A 231 12.24 -2.82 -25.94
C PRO A 231 13.76 -2.64 -25.61
N PRO A 232 14.41 -1.50 -25.95
CA PRO A 232 15.83 -1.21 -25.66
C PRO A 232 16.08 -0.37 -24.37
N PRO A 233 17.34 -0.27 -23.87
CA PRO A 233 17.68 0.33 -22.56
C PRO A 233 18.06 1.83 -22.54
N ALA A 234 17.61 2.52 -21.47
CA ALA A 234 17.80 3.93 -21.07
C ALA A 234 19.19 4.32 -20.54
N SER A 235 19.64 5.58 -20.74
CA SER A 235 20.94 6.12 -20.26
C SER A 235 20.85 7.41 -19.41
N PHE A 236 21.75 7.55 -18.42
CA PHE A 236 21.81 8.67 -17.43
C PHE A 236 22.19 10.05 -18.04
N CYS A 237 22.69 10.13 -19.28
CA CYS A 237 23.16 11.39 -19.88
C CYS A 237 22.05 12.40 -20.23
N TRP A 238 20.77 12.03 -20.13
CA TRP A 238 19.66 12.89 -20.55
C TRP A 238 19.54 14.23 -19.82
N PHE A 239 20.18 14.37 -18.65
CA PHE A 239 20.07 15.56 -17.80
C PHE A 239 21.43 16.24 -17.52
N SER A 240 22.48 15.91 -18.29
CA SER A 240 23.78 16.58 -18.15
C SER A 240 23.69 18.03 -18.66
N PRO A 241 24.12 19.04 -17.87
CA PRO A 241 24.15 20.43 -18.32
C PRO A 241 25.18 20.64 -19.44
N ASP A 242 26.17 19.77 -19.59
CA ASP A 242 27.32 20.01 -20.47
C ASP A 242 27.29 19.18 -21.77
N GLN A 243 26.39 18.21 -21.91
CA GLN A 243 26.34 17.29 -23.05
C GLN A 243 24.91 16.94 -23.48
N ALA A 244 24.62 17.02 -24.79
CA ALA A 244 23.38 16.53 -25.38
C ALA A 244 23.50 15.01 -25.64
N CYS A 245 22.61 14.21 -25.03
CA CYS A 245 22.68 12.75 -25.06
C CYS A 245 22.35 12.20 -26.46
N SER A 246 23.27 11.45 -27.06
CA SER A 246 23.17 10.90 -28.42
C SER A 246 22.74 9.44 -28.47
N GLY A 247 21.93 8.97 -27.51
CA GLY A 247 21.56 7.55 -27.37
C GLY A 247 22.55 6.71 -26.56
N GLY A 248 22.11 5.57 -26.04
CA GLY A 248 22.97 4.52 -25.43
C GLY A 248 23.53 3.58 -26.52
N ALA A 249 24.77 3.08 -26.47
CA ALA A 249 25.56 2.63 -25.32
C ALA A 249 27.10 2.68 -25.53
N PHE A 250 27.80 2.65 -24.39
CA PHE A 250 29.19 2.27 -24.03
C PHE A 250 30.41 2.60 -24.92
N THR A 251 31.38 3.32 -24.33
CA THR A 251 32.72 2.78 -24.06
C THR A 251 33.40 3.43 -22.83
N ASP A 252 33.92 2.56 -21.97
CA ASP A 252 35.18 2.61 -21.21
C ASP A 252 35.55 3.77 -20.27
N SER A 253 35.56 3.42 -18.97
CA SER A 253 36.55 3.76 -17.94
C SER A 253 37.20 5.15 -17.99
N LEU A 254 36.85 6.00 -17.02
CA LEU A 254 37.75 6.52 -15.98
C LEU A 254 36.94 7.33 -14.95
N GLY A 255 37.25 7.14 -13.67
CA GLY A 255 36.40 7.50 -12.53
C GLY A 255 36.21 8.98 -12.21
N GLY A 256 35.31 9.22 -11.25
CA GLY A 256 35.20 10.48 -10.52
C GLY A 256 33.89 10.60 -9.74
N TRP A 257 33.94 10.40 -8.42
CA TRP A 257 32.91 10.88 -7.48
C TRP A 257 33.18 12.35 -7.18
N GLY A 258 32.19 13.23 -7.36
CA GLY A 258 32.25 14.63 -6.93
C GLY A 258 31.58 14.84 -5.57
N LEU A 259 32.38 15.24 -4.58
CA LEU A 259 31.99 15.55 -3.20
C LEU A 259 31.65 17.05 -3.07
N CYS A 260 30.53 17.42 -2.45
CA CYS A 260 30.30 18.79 -1.95
C CYS A 260 29.92 18.72 -0.47
N VAL A 261 30.83 19.20 0.38
CA VAL A 261 30.62 19.31 1.83
C VAL A 261 30.07 20.70 2.14
N GLY A 262 28.81 20.78 2.54
CA GLY A 262 28.24 21.96 3.20
C GLY A 262 28.69 22.03 4.67
N ALA A 263 28.70 23.24 5.23
CA ALA A 263 29.37 23.58 6.49
C ALA A 263 28.91 22.83 7.77
N ASP A 264 27.86 22.00 7.70
CA ASP A 264 27.22 21.41 8.90
C ASP A 264 27.30 19.87 8.97
N GLN A 265 28.17 19.22 8.17
CA GLN A 265 28.48 17.77 8.23
C GLN A 265 27.31 16.77 8.12
N THR A 266 26.10 17.17 7.72
CA THR A 266 25.06 16.21 7.30
C THR A 266 25.31 15.70 5.88
N VAL A 267 25.56 14.38 5.77
CA VAL A 267 25.67 13.65 4.50
C VAL A 267 24.27 13.28 4.02
N LEU A 268 23.82 13.84 2.88
CA LEU A 268 22.61 13.41 2.19
C LEU A 268 22.98 12.83 0.82
N TRP A 269 22.62 11.57 0.62
CA TRP A 269 22.68 10.88 -0.67
C TRP A 269 21.33 11.07 -1.37
N PHE A 270 21.30 11.62 -2.59
CA PHE A 270 20.09 11.62 -3.41
C PHE A 270 20.38 10.95 -4.75
N PRO A 271 19.70 9.84 -5.08
CA PRO A 271 19.63 9.36 -6.45
C PRO A 271 18.59 10.18 -7.22
N VAL A 272 18.99 10.77 -8.34
CA VAL A 272 18.10 11.50 -9.24
C VAL A 272 17.39 10.49 -10.13
N TYR A 273 16.16 10.10 -9.75
CA TYR A 273 15.27 9.31 -10.58
C TYR A 273 14.22 10.21 -11.22
N LEU A 274 14.02 10.12 -12.54
CA LEU A 274 12.75 10.54 -13.11
C LEU A 274 11.70 9.51 -12.69
N THR A 275 10.75 9.89 -11.84
CA THR A 275 9.58 9.06 -11.55
C THR A 275 8.47 9.47 -12.52
N LEU A 276 8.15 8.61 -13.49
CA LEU A 276 7.03 8.80 -14.41
C LEU A 276 5.73 8.61 -13.63
N CYS A 277 4.93 9.68 -13.52
CA CYS A 277 3.65 9.64 -12.83
C CYS A 277 2.48 9.45 -13.82
N SER A 278 2.65 9.86 -15.09
CA SER A 278 1.72 9.69 -16.22
C SER A 278 2.43 9.79 -17.60
N ASP A 279 1.73 9.63 -18.73
CA ASP A 279 2.31 9.64 -20.10
C ASP A 279 3.13 10.89 -20.45
N TRP A 280 2.89 11.99 -19.73
CA TRP A 280 3.45 13.31 -20.02
C TRP A 280 4.01 14.03 -18.79
N LEU A 281 3.70 13.56 -17.57
CA LEU A 281 4.14 14.19 -16.32
C LEU A 281 5.18 13.31 -15.61
N CYS A 282 6.33 13.91 -15.29
CA CYS A 282 7.41 13.27 -14.56
C CYS A 282 7.87 14.15 -13.39
N CYS A 283 8.53 13.54 -12.41
CA CYS A 283 9.17 14.23 -11.31
C CYS A 283 10.68 14.16 -11.50
N CYS A 284 11.37 15.31 -11.54
CA CYS A 284 12.83 15.43 -11.67
C CYS A 284 13.37 16.19 -10.46
N GLN A 285 14.23 15.56 -9.65
CA GLN A 285 14.81 16.16 -8.43
C GLN A 285 13.76 16.71 -7.42
N GLY A 286 12.53 16.18 -7.44
CA GLY A 286 11.42 16.66 -6.60
C GLY A 286 10.49 17.67 -7.29
N ASP A 287 10.85 18.17 -8.47
CA ASP A 287 10.06 19.12 -9.25
C ASP A 287 9.30 18.46 -10.40
N TRP A 288 8.06 18.90 -10.64
CA TRP A 288 7.23 18.40 -11.73
C TRP A 288 7.69 18.95 -13.08
N VAL A 289 7.83 18.05 -14.06
CA VAL A 289 8.29 18.34 -15.42
C VAL A 289 7.42 17.65 -16.45
N TRP A 290 7.28 18.26 -17.63
CA TRP A 290 6.44 17.79 -18.72
C TRP A 290 7.28 17.22 -19.86
N LEU A 291 6.95 16.01 -20.31
CA LEU A 291 7.61 15.27 -21.39
C LEU A 291 6.84 15.46 -22.69
N LYS A 292 7.29 16.37 -23.55
CA LYS A 292 6.69 16.60 -24.85
C LYS A 292 7.24 15.63 -25.91
N LYS A 293 6.52 14.53 -26.13
CA LYS A 293 6.84 13.54 -27.18
C LYS A 293 6.74 14.14 -28.58
N ILE A 294 7.75 13.90 -29.41
CA ILE A 294 7.80 14.29 -30.82
C ILE A 294 7.53 13.01 -31.64
N PRO A 295 6.50 13.01 -32.51
CA PRO A 295 6.21 11.85 -33.34
C PRO A 295 7.31 11.69 -34.39
N VAL A 296 8.01 10.55 -34.36
CA VAL A 296 9.04 10.24 -35.35
C VAL A 296 8.61 9.05 -36.21
N THR A 297 8.78 9.16 -37.52
CA THR A 297 8.50 8.09 -38.50
C THR A 297 9.58 7.00 -38.53
N LYS A 298 10.72 7.21 -37.88
CA LYS A 298 11.84 6.26 -37.76
C LYS A 298 12.32 6.22 -36.31
N THR A 299 12.75 5.06 -35.83
CA THR A 299 13.36 4.90 -34.50
C THR A 299 14.63 5.75 -34.42
N ILE A 300 14.59 6.83 -33.62
CA ILE A 300 15.76 7.68 -33.38
C ILE A 300 16.61 7.02 -32.31
N THR A 301 17.81 6.60 -32.68
CA THR A 301 18.83 6.14 -31.73
C THR A 301 19.62 7.31 -31.14
N ALA A 302 19.81 8.40 -31.88
CA ALA A 302 20.62 9.55 -31.48
C ALA A 302 20.05 10.87 -32.04
N ALA A 303 20.13 11.96 -31.26
CA ALA A 303 19.92 13.30 -31.81
C ALA A 303 21.09 13.68 -32.74
N ASN A 304 20.81 14.15 -33.95
CA ASN A 304 21.86 14.64 -34.86
C ASN A 304 22.46 15.97 -34.34
N GLU A 305 23.68 16.28 -34.77
CA GLU A 305 24.42 17.48 -34.33
C GLU A 305 23.62 18.78 -34.57
N GLY A 306 22.87 18.85 -35.67
CA GLY A 306 21.97 19.98 -35.95
C GLY A 306 20.84 20.15 -34.92
N THR A 307 20.23 19.05 -34.46
CA THR A 307 19.17 19.08 -33.42
C THR A 307 19.76 19.39 -32.05
N GLN A 308 20.97 18.89 -31.76
CA GLN A 308 21.68 19.21 -30.53
C GLN A 308 22.04 20.70 -30.47
N ASN A 309 22.56 21.26 -31.55
CA ASN A 309 22.86 22.69 -31.65
C ASN A 309 21.60 23.55 -31.53
N LEU A 310 20.50 23.13 -32.18
CA LEU A 310 19.20 23.80 -32.03
C LEU A 310 18.69 23.76 -30.59
N PHE A 311 18.81 22.61 -29.91
CA PHE A 311 18.39 22.49 -28.52
C PHE A 311 19.24 23.32 -27.56
N SER A 312 20.55 23.35 -27.75
CA SER A 312 21.45 24.22 -26.96
C SER A 312 21.04 25.69 -27.08
N GLN A 313 20.70 26.15 -28.28
CA GLN A 313 20.17 27.50 -28.51
C GLN A 313 18.82 27.71 -27.80
N LEU A 314 17.90 26.74 -27.85
CA LEU A 314 16.60 26.84 -27.16
C LEU A 314 16.72 26.84 -25.63
N ARG A 315 17.70 26.12 -25.07
CA ARG A 315 17.97 26.06 -23.62
C ARG A 315 18.55 27.36 -23.06
N GLU A 316 19.29 28.11 -23.87
CA GLU A 316 19.81 29.44 -23.49
C GLU A 316 18.73 30.52 -23.43
N MET A 317 17.52 30.24 -23.92
CA MET A 317 16.39 31.17 -23.91
C MET A 317 15.73 31.19 -22.54
N ARG A 318 16.28 32.00 -21.61
CA ARG A 318 15.72 32.19 -20.26
C ARG A 318 14.95 33.49 -20.16
N HIS A 319 13.64 33.39 -19.93
CA HIS A 319 12.77 34.53 -19.69
C HIS A 319 11.54 34.09 -18.88
N GLU A 320 11.00 34.96 -18.03
CA GLU A 320 9.87 34.65 -17.13
C GLU A 320 8.62 34.19 -17.88
N ASN A 321 8.38 34.75 -19.07
CA ASN A 321 7.24 34.42 -19.94
C ASN A 321 7.55 33.41 -21.06
N LEU A 322 8.65 32.67 -20.97
CA LEU A 322 8.94 31.53 -21.84
C LEU A 322 8.94 30.24 -21.02
N ASN A 323 8.39 29.17 -21.59
CA ASN A 323 8.46 27.86 -20.96
C ASN A 323 9.88 27.29 -21.12
N LEU A 324 10.52 26.93 -20.01
CA LEU A 324 11.92 26.55 -20.02
C LEU A 324 12.11 25.13 -20.56
N TYR A 325 12.99 24.99 -21.57
CA TYR A 325 13.48 23.68 -22.02
C TYR A 325 14.58 23.20 -21.07
N LEU A 326 14.30 22.11 -20.34
CA LEU A 326 15.19 21.53 -19.34
C LEU A 326 16.13 20.49 -19.94
N GLY A 327 15.62 19.66 -20.86
CA GLY A 327 16.39 18.53 -21.40
C GLY A 327 15.80 17.92 -22.67
N LEU A 328 16.55 17.01 -23.26
CA LEU A 328 16.12 16.12 -24.33
C LEU A 328 16.08 14.69 -23.78
N PHE A 329 14.94 14.02 -23.98
CA PHE A 329 14.73 12.63 -23.62
C PHE A 329 14.75 11.79 -24.90
N VAL A 330 15.71 10.87 -25.00
CA VAL A 330 15.83 9.95 -26.14
C VAL A 330 16.01 8.55 -25.60
N ASP A 331 14.93 7.78 -25.57
CA ASP A 331 14.96 6.40 -25.10
C ASP A 331 13.86 5.54 -25.70
N SER A 332 14.09 4.23 -25.82
CA SER A 332 12.99 3.28 -26.07
C SER A 332 12.13 3.63 -27.31
N GLY A 333 12.70 4.31 -28.31
CA GLY A 333 11.99 4.82 -29.49
C GLY A 333 11.16 6.09 -29.26
N ILE A 334 11.13 6.60 -28.02
CA ILE A 334 10.52 7.86 -27.61
C ILE A 334 11.55 8.97 -27.70
N PHE A 335 11.29 9.93 -28.58
CA PHE A 335 12.02 11.20 -28.66
C PHE A 335 11.13 12.29 -28.07
N ALA A 336 11.53 12.90 -26.95
CA ALA A 336 10.73 13.90 -26.26
C ALA A 336 11.57 15.08 -25.75
N LEU A 337 10.97 16.27 -25.67
CA LEU A 337 11.54 17.44 -25.01
C LEU A 337 11.04 17.47 -23.56
N VAL A 338 11.95 17.68 -22.62
CA VAL A 338 11.63 17.88 -21.20
C VAL A 338 11.49 19.37 -20.95
N VAL A 339 10.29 19.80 -20.58
CA VAL A 339 9.96 21.21 -20.30
C VAL A 339 9.40 21.37 -18.90
N GLU A 340 9.43 22.59 -18.37
CA GLU A 340 8.82 22.91 -17.08
C GLU A 340 7.30 22.63 -17.11
N HIS A 341 6.76 22.07 -16.02
CA HIS A 341 5.33 21.78 -15.90
C HIS A 341 4.53 23.02 -15.49
N CYS A 342 3.50 23.34 -16.27
CA CYS A 342 2.54 24.40 -15.98
C CYS A 342 1.20 23.79 -15.52
N PRO A 343 0.88 23.80 -14.22
CA PRO A 343 -0.23 23.00 -13.65
C PRO A 343 -1.62 23.49 -14.07
N ARG A 344 -1.76 24.72 -14.59
CA ARG A 344 -3.05 25.28 -15.02
C ARG A 344 -3.35 25.03 -16.50
N GLY A 345 -2.53 24.23 -17.18
CA GLY A 345 -2.73 23.89 -18.58
C GLY A 345 -2.46 25.06 -19.53
N SER A 346 -3.15 25.04 -20.68
CA SER A 346 -3.03 26.08 -21.71
C SER A 346 -4.02 27.22 -21.50
N LEU A 347 -3.75 28.37 -22.13
CA LEU A 347 -4.65 29.52 -22.14
C LEU A 347 -6.02 29.15 -22.71
N ALA A 348 -6.07 28.25 -23.71
CA ALA A 348 -7.33 27.76 -24.26
C ALA A 348 -8.17 27.02 -23.20
N ASP A 349 -7.53 26.18 -22.38
CA ASP A 349 -8.20 25.44 -21.30
C ASP A 349 -8.73 26.40 -20.23
N LEU A 350 -7.93 27.41 -19.88
CA LEU A 350 -8.30 28.45 -18.92
C LEU A 350 -9.48 29.31 -19.41
N LEU A 351 -9.52 29.63 -20.71
CA LEU A 351 -10.62 30.39 -21.30
C LEU A 351 -11.92 29.58 -21.36
N ALA A 352 -11.83 28.26 -21.62
CA ALA A 352 -12.96 27.34 -21.68
C ALA A 352 -13.62 27.07 -20.32
N ASP A 353 -12.90 27.28 -19.20
CA ASP A 353 -13.46 27.09 -17.86
C ASP A 353 -14.51 28.17 -17.51
N SER A 354 -15.78 27.79 -17.61
CA SER A 354 -16.93 28.65 -17.28
C SER A 354 -17.02 29.05 -15.80
N ASN A 355 -16.39 28.30 -14.89
CA ASN A 355 -16.39 28.60 -13.46
C ASN A 355 -15.42 29.74 -13.11
N MET A 356 -14.40 29.95 -13.95
CA MET A 356 -13.41 31.01 -13.77
C MET A 356 -13.98 32.35 -14.27
N ARG A 357 -14.10 33.35 -13.38
CA ARG A 357 -14.45 34.72 -13.77
C ARG A 357 -13.19 35.50 -14.14
N LEU A 358 -13.02 35.75 -15.44
CA LEU A 358 -11.90 36.53 -15.98
C LEU A 358 -12.32 37.99 -16.17
N ASP A 359 -11.99 38.85 -15.21
CA ASP A 359 -12.16 40.30 -15.37
C ASP A 359 -11.16 40.86 -16.39
N TRP A 360 -11.40 42.09 -16.87
CA TRP A 360 -10.52 42.73 -17.84
C TRP A 360 -9.07 42.84 -17.34
N MET A 361 -8.88 43.03 -16.04
CA MET A 361 -7.55 43.21 -15.44
C MET A 361 -6.72 41.93 -15.53
N PHE A 362 -7.33 40.78 -15.25
CA PHE A 362 -6.72 39.47 -15.39
C PHE A 362 -6.51 39.08 -16.87
N LYS A 363 -7.47 39.39 -17.75
CA LYS A 363 -7.27 39.24 -19.21
C LYS A 363 -6.06 40.05 -19.69
N SER A 364 -5.93 41.28 -19.19
CA SER A 364 -4.85 42.19 -19.56
C SER A 364 -3.48 41.75 -19.03
N SER A 365 -3.40 41.13 -17.86
CA SER A 365 -2.13 40.58 -17.34
C SER A 365 -1.62 39.42 -18.20
N LEU A 366 -2.50 38.49 -18.59
CA LEU A 366 -2.15 37.38 -19.49
C LEU A 366 -1.66 37.90 -20.85
N LEU A 367 -2.34 38.90 -21.44
CA LEU A 367 -1.91 39.52 -22.69
C LEU A 367 -0.57 40.25 -22.55
N MET A 368 -0.33 40.94 -21.43
CA MET A 368 0.94 41.62 -21.17
C MET A 368 2.10 40.63 -21.09
N ASP A 369 1.90 39.49 -20.44
CA ASP A 369 2.90 38.44 -20.33
C ASP A 369 3.20 37.78 -21.67
N LEU A 370 2.18 37.56 -22.50
CA LEU A 370 2.33 37.12 -23.89
C LEU A 370 3.15 38.12 -24.72
N ILE A 371 2.87 39.42 -24.61
CA ILE A 371 3.62 40.47 -25.33
C ILE A 371 5.10 40.48 -24.91
N LYS A 372 5.39 40.40 -23.60
CA LYS A 372 6.79 40.37 -23.11
C LYS A 372 7.54 39.15 -23.65
N GLY A 373 6.91 37.96 -23.61
CA GLY A 373 7.51 36.74 -24.14
C GLY A 373 7.81 36.82 -25.63
N MET A 374 6.86 37.30 -26.44
CA MET A 374 7.05 37.45 -27.89
C MET A 374 8.07 38.54 -28.25
N LYS A 375 8.08 39.65 -27.53
CA LYS A 375 9.10 40.68 -27.65
C LYS A 375 10.50 40.11 -27.42
N TYR A 376 10.67 39.29 -26.36
CA TYR A 376 11.95 38.65 -26.08
C TYR A 376 12.38 37.69 -27.21
N LEU A 377 11.46 36.88 -27.74
CA LEU A 377 11.74 36.00 -28.88
C LEU A 377 12.20 36.77 -30.13
N HIS A 378 11.48 37.82 -30.50
CA HIS A 378 11.81 38.65 -31.67
C HIS A 378 13.13 39.41 -31.50
N LEU A 379 13.44 39.89 -30.29
CA LEU A 379 14.74 40.52 -29.99
C LEU A 379 15.92 39.54 -30.15
N ARG A 380 15.69 38.24 -29.96
CA ARG A 380 16.68 37.17 -30.18
C ARG A 380 16.69 36.67 -31.63
N GLY A 381 15.94 37.32 -32.52
CA GLY A 381 15.88 36.98 -33.95
C GLY A 381 15.06 35.72 -34.26
N LEU A 382 14.24 35.23 -33.33
CA LEU A 382 13.46 34.01 -33.49
C LEU A 382 11.97 34.35 -33.69
N SER A 383 11.40 33.95 -34.82
CA SER A 383 9.95 33.93 -35.03
C SER A 383 9.35 32.67 -34.42
N HIS A 384 8.14 32.78 -33.86
CA HIS A 384 7.46 31.64 -33.25
C HIS A 384 6.84 30.72 -34.31
N GLY A 385 6.13 31.29 -35.29
CA GLY A 385 5.57 30.59 -36.46
C GLY A 385 4.38 29.65 -36.19
N ARG A 386 3.98 29.47 -34.93
CA ARG A 386 2.87 28.61 -34.46
C ARG A 386 2.20 29.19 -33.20
N LEU A 387 2.15 30.51 -33.08
CA LEU A 387 1.57 31.16 -31.91
C LEU A 387 0.06 30.92 -31.87
N LYS A 388 -0.44 30.28 -30.80
CA LYS A 388 -1.86 30.02 -30.55
C LYS A 388 -2.12 29.88 -29.05
N SER A 389 -3.38 29.99 -28.64
CA SER A 389 -3.78 29.89 -27.22
C SER A 389 -3.35 28.56 -26.57
N THR A 390 -3.39 27.43 -27.29
CA THR A 390 -2.92 26.14 -26.77
C THR A 390 -1.41 26.08 -26.52
N ASN A 391 -0.63 26.98 -27.14
CA ASN A 391 0.83 27.08 -26.98
C ASN A 391 1.24 28.16 -25.98
N CYS A 392 0.27 28.74 -25.29
CA CYS A 392 0.48 29.65 -24.17
C CYS A 392 0.08 28.89 -22.91
N LEU A 393 1.04 28.52 -22.06
CA LEU A 393 0.81 27.78 -20.82
C LEU A 393 0.71 28.72 -19.63
N VAL A 394 0.06 28.29 -18.56
CA VAL A 394 -0.13 29.11 -17.35
C VAL A 394 0.41 28.37 -16.13
N ASP A 395 1.33 29.03 -15.40
CA ASP A 395 1.95 28.46 -14.21
C ASP A 395 1.03 28.54 -12.97
N GLY A 396 1.49 27.99 -11.83
CA GLY A 396 0.72 28.01 -10.58
C GLY A 396 0.36 29.41 -10.07
N ARG A 397 1.15 30.43 -10.45
CA ARG A 397 0.99 31.85 -10.06
C ARG A 397 0.23 32.68 -11.10
N PHE A 398 -0.39 32.04 -12.10
CA PHE A 398 -1.08 32.69 -13.21
C PHE A 398 -0.19 33.54 -14.11
N VAL A 399 1.10 33.22 -14.21
CA VAL A 399 2.00 33.80 -15.19
C VAL A 399 1.92 33.01 -16.50
N LEU A 400 1.73 33.72 -17.61
CA LEU A 400 1.69 33.10 -18.93
C LEU A 400 3.11 32.86 -19.46
N LYS A 401 3.36 31.62 -19.91
CA LYS A 401 4.61 31.14 -20.49
C LYS A 401 4.38 30.60 -21.90
N ILE A 402 5.14 31.10 -22.87
CA ILE A 402 5.04 30.67 -24.27
C ILE A 402 5.85 29.38 -24.46
N THR A 403 5.25 28.35 -25.06
CA THR A 403 5.91 27.08 -25.42
C THR A 403 5.92 26.89 -26.93
N ASP A 404 6.65 25.89 -27.43
CA ASP A 404 6.58 25.41 -28.82
C ASP A 404 7.08 26.40 -29.90
N TYR A 405 7.92 27.34 -29.50
CA TYR A 405 8.64 28.22 -30.42
C TYR A 405 9.69 27.42 -31.21
N GLY A 406 9.79 27.66 -32.53
CA GLY A 406 10.81 27.05 -33.41
C GLY A 406 10.43 25.75 -34.15
N LEU A 407 9.15 25.35 -34.19
CA LEU A 407 8.66 24.14 -34.92
C LEU A 407 7.80 24.51 -36.17
N PRO A 408 7.82 23.74 -37.28
CA PRO A 408 7.22 24.15 -38.58
C PRO A 408 5.68 24.05 -38.70
N MET A 409 5.00 25.12 -39.13
CA MET A 409 3.54 25.50 -39.23
C MET A 409 2.36 24.48 -39.32
N ILE A 410 1.16 24.90 -38.85
CA ILE A 410 -0.23 24.42 -39.17
C ILE A 410 -1.26 25.61 -39.18
N LEU A 411 -2.40 25.46 -39.87
CA LEU A 411 -3.14 26.43 -40.71
C LEU A 411 -4.05 27.56 -40.12
N LEU A 412 -4.59 27.54 -38.89
CA LEU A 412 -5.72 28.44 -38.54
C LEU A 412 -5.35 29.81 -37.93
N TRP A 413 -4.26 29.90 -37.16
CA TRP A 413 -3.75 31.16 -36.59
C TRP A 413 -2.76 31.86 -37.54
N THR A 414 -2.50 31.24 -38.69
CA THR A 414 -1.51 31.66 -39.66
C THR A 414 -1.97 32.87 -40.44
N ALA A 415 -1.08 33.85 -40.59
CA ALA A 415 -1.35 35.07 -41.32
C ALA A 415 -1.65 34.81 -42.82
N PRO A 416 -2.50 35.63 -43.47
CA PRO A 416 -2.92 35.43 -44.86
C PRO A 416 -1.76 35.29 -45.86
N GLU A 417 -0.68 36.05 -45.68
CA GLU A 417 0.50 35.98 -46.54
C GLU A 417 1.24 34.65 -46.42
N LEU A 418 1.29 34.07 -45.22
CA LEU A 418 1.93 32.78 -44.97
C LEU A 418 1.03 31.61 -45.44
N LEU A 419 -0.28 31.82 -45.53
CA LEU A 419 -1.22 30.89 -46.15
C LEU A 419 -1.11 30.88 -47.69
N ARG A 420 -0.75 32.01 -48.31
CA ARG A 420 -0.52 32.15 -49.76
C ARG A 420 0.86 31.66 -50.17
N SER A 421 1.89 32.01 -49.41
CA SER A 421 3.28 31.63 -49.66
C SER A 421 3.93 31.18 -48.34
N PRO A 422 3.97 29.86 -48.06
CA PRO A 422 4.48 29.36 -46.80
C PRO A 422 6.00 29.53 -46.70
N VAL A 423 6.45 30.35 -45.75
CA VAL A 423 7.87 30.52 -45.40
C VAL A 423 8.22 29.55 -44.26
N ARG A 424 9.28 28.75 -44.44
CA ARG A 424 9.79 27.86 -43.38
C ARG A 424 10.24 28.70 -42.18
N GLY A 425 9.62 28.49 -41.02
CA GLY A 425 9.94 29.18 -39.75
C GLY A 425 9.00 30.35 -39.38
N GLY A 426 8.06 30.71 -40.25
CA GLY A 426 7.16 31.86 -40.03
C GLY A 426 7.84 33.21 -40.28
N SER A 427 7.15 34.29 -39.92
CA SER A 427 7.66 35.66 -40.02
C SER A 427 7.29 36.45 -38.76
N PHE A 428 8.05 37.49 -38.44
CA PHE A 428 7.72 38.37 -37.30
C PHE A 428 6.34 39.00 -37.47
N SER A 429 5.99 39.45 -38.68
CA SER A 429 4.66 40.00 -39.00
C SER A 429 3.54 38.96 -38.91
N GLY A 430 3.84 37.67 -39.12
CA GLY A 430 2.89 36.58 -38.99
C GLY A 430 2.57 36.25 -37.53
N ASP A 431 3.57 36.35 -36.64
CA ASP A 431 3.35 36.21 -35.19
C ASP A 431 2.46 37.33 -34.64
N VAL A 432 2.62 38.56 -35.15
CA VAL A 432 1.77 39.72 -34.77
C VAL A 432 0.32 39.50 -35.18
N PHE A 433 0.08 38.92 -36.36
CA PHE A 433 -1.28 38.52 -36.77
C PHE A 433 -1.86 37.47 -35.82
N SER A 434 -1.07 36.43 -35.51
CA SER A 434 -1.48 35.33 -34.61
C SER A 434 -1.84 35.84 -33.21
N PHE A 435 -1.08 36.82 -32.71
CA PHE A 435 -1.34 37.50 -31.44
C PHE A 435 -2.69 38.22 -31.43
N SER A 436 -3.11 38.80 -32.56
CA SER A 436 -4.42 39.47 -32.69
C SER A 436 -5.58 38.49 -32.54
N ILE A 437 -5.44 37.28 -33.07
CA ILE A 437 -6.44 36.21 -32.92
C ILE A 437 -6.53 35.76 -31.46
N ILE A 438 -5.39 35.67 -30.75
CA ILE A 438 -5.37 35.36 -29.31
C ILE A 438 -6.02 36.49 -28.50
N ILE A 439 -5.79 37.76 -28.86
CA ILE A 439 -6.49 38.89 -28.22
C ILE A 439 -8.01 38.70 -28.35
N GLN A 440 -8.50 38.40 -29.55
CA GLN A 440 -9.93 38.13 -29.74
C GLN A 440 -10.42 36.97 -28.87
N GLU A 441 -9.70 35.85 -28.84
CA GLU A 441 -10.04 34.68 -28.04
C GLU A 441 -10.12 35.00 -26.53
N VAL A 442 -9.19 35.80 -26.02
CA VAL A 442 -9.17 36.25 -24.61
C VAL A 442 -10.32 37.22 -24.30
N ILE A 443 -10.65 38.12 -25.23
CA ILE A 443 -11.74 39.09 -25.05
C ILE A 443 -13.08 38.37 -25.03
N SER A 444 -13.40 37.62 -26.09
CA SER A 444 -14.72 37.01 -26.26
C SER A 444 -14.89 35.67 -25.53
N ARG A 445 -13.80 35.05 -25.04
CA ARG A 445 -13.79 33.70 -24.43
C ARG A 445 -14.43 32.64 -25.33
N THR A 446 -14.29 32.80 -26.64
CA THR A 446 -14.80 31.86 -27.65
C THR A 446 -13.68 31.43 -28.58
N LEU A 447 -13.84 30.26 -29.21
CA LEU A 447 -12.91 29.80 -30.24
C LEU A 447 -12.77 30.84 -31.38
N PRO A 448 -11.60 30.91 -32.04
CA PRO A 448 -11.40 31.81 -33.18
C PRO A 448 -12.45 31.58 -34.26
N TYR A 449 -13.04 32.67 -34.78
CA TYR A 449 -14.06 32.64 -35.82
C TYR A 449 -15.37 31.90 -35.49
N ALA A 450 -15.63 31.52 -34.22
CA ALA A 450 -16.84 30.78 -33.82
C ALA A 450 -18.17 31.48 -34.16
N MET A 451 -18.14 32.81 -34.32
CA MET A 451 -19.32 33.61 -34.69
C MET A 451 -19.69 33.52 -36.17
N MET A 452 -18.81 32.94 -36.99
CA MET A 452 -19.06 32.67 -38.40
C MET A 452 -19.44 31.20 -38.52
N ASP A 453 -20.72 30.92 -38.78
CA ASP A 453 -21.30 29.56 -38.89
C ASP A 453 -20.79 28.84 -40.16
N MET A 454 -19.48 28.59 -40.21
CA MET A 454 -18.76 28.08 -41.38
C MET A 454 -17.64 27.13 -40.95
N PRO A 455 -17.36 26.07 -41.72
CA PRO A 455 -16.29 25.13 -41.41
C PRO A 455 -14.91 25.75 -41.62
N ALA A 456 -13.93 25.31 -40.82
CA ALA A 456 -12.56 25.85 -40.79
C ALA A 456 -11.86 25.92 -42.17
N HIS A 457 -12.12 24.96 -43.06
CA HIS A 457 -11.51 24.94 -44.39
C HIS A 457 -12.00 26.10 -45.29
N GLU A 458 -13.27 26.48 -45.15
CA GLU A 458 -13.88 27.57 -45.93
C GLU A 458 -13.38 28.94 -45.45
N ILE A 459 -13.19 29.09 -44.13
CA ILE A 459 -12.58 30.28 -43.53
C ILE A 459 -11.15 30.46 -44.07
N VAL A 460 -10.36 29.39 -44.11
CA VAL A 460 -8.98 29.42 -44.66
C VAL A 460 -8.97 29.81 -46.13
N GLU A 461 -9.91 29.31 -46.94
CA GLU A 461 -9.98 29.65 -48.36
C GLU A 461 -10.33 31.14 -48.58
N ARG A 462 -11.26 31.68 -47.79
CA ARG A 462 -11.60 33.11 -47.81
C ARG A 462 -10.46 34.02 -47.31
N LEU A 463 -9.64 33.54 -46.37
CA LEU A 463 -8.42 34.25 -45.95
C LEU A 463 -7.35 34.28 -47.06
N LYS A 464 -7.27 33.22 -47.87
CA LYS A 464 -6.33 33.15 -49.02
C LYS A 464 -6.74 34.07 -50.16
N GLN A 465 -8.03 34.23 -50.43
CA GLN A 465 -8.55 34.99 -51.57
C GLN A 465 -9.41 36.21 -51.15
N PRO A 466 -8.81 37.33 -50.72
CA PRO A 466 -9.54 38.59 -50.55
C PRO A 466 -9.84 39.22 -51.93
N PRO A 467 -10.97 39.93 -52.13
CA PRO A 467 -12.06 40.28 -51.20
C PRO A 467 -13.30 39.35 -51.26
N PRO A 468 -14.18 39.31 -50.23
CA PRO A 468 -14.20 40.14 -49.01
C PRO A 468 -13.25 39.66 -47.91
N LEU A 469 -12.79 40.59 -47.06
CA LEU A 469 -11.92 40.28 -45.92
C LEU A 469 -12.70 39.48 -44.86
N CYS A 470 -12.19 38.30 -44.52
CA CYS A 470 -12.73 37.47 -43.43
C CYS A 470 -11.98 37.81 -42.13
N ARG A 471 -12.66 38.35 -41.12
CA ARG A 471 -12.09 38.68 -39.79
C ARG A 471 -13.07 38.33 -38.66
N PRO A 472 -12.58 37.90 -37.48
CA PRO A 472 -13.42 37.69 -36.30
C PRO A 472 -14.15 38.96 -35.87
N ILE A 473 -15.39 38.82 -35.39
CA ILE A 473 -16.19 39.93 -34.86
C ILE A 473 -16.05 39.93 -33.34
N VAL A 474 -15.77 41.10 -32.76
CA VAL A 474 -15.65 41.32 -31.30
C VAL A 474 -16.60 42.42 -30.87
N SER A 475 -17.31 42.23 -29.75
CA SER A 475 -18.20 43.25 -29.21
C SER A 475 -17.40 44.44 -28.65
N VAL A 476 -17.89 45.66 -28.87
CA VAL A 476 -17.20 46.90 -28.45
C VAL A 476 -17.24 47.08 -26.92
N ASP A 477 -18.15 46.39 -26.22
CA ASP A 477 -18.36 46.51 -24.77
C ASP A 477 -17.42 45.62 -23.93
N GLU A 478 -16.72 44.67 -24.55
CA GLU A 478 -15.94 43.63 -23.83
C GLU A 478 -14.49 44.03 -23.54
N ALA A 479 -13.97 45.07 -24.19
CA ALA A 479 -12.59 45.54 -24.05
C ALA A 479 -12.46 47.06 -24.29
N PRO A 480 -11.43 47.73 -23.74
CA PRO A 480 -11.13 49.13 -24.04
C PRO A 480 -10.92 49.37 -25.53
N ALA A 481 -11.43 50.50 -26.03
CA ALA A 481 -11.36 50.87 -27.44
C ALA A 481 -9.92 50.92 -27.98
N GLU A 482 -8.96 51.32 -27.15
CA GLU A 482 -7.54 51.34 -27.49
C GLU A 482 -6.97 49.93 -27.71
N CYS A 483 -7.48 48.93 -26.98
CA CYS A 483 -7.07 47.54 -27.18
C CYS A 483 -7.66 46.95 -28.46
N LEU A 484 -8.91 47.31 -28.77
CA LEU A 484 -9.56 46.92 -30.03
C LEU A 484 -8.88 47.58 -31.24
N ALA A 485 -8.43 48.83 -31.11
CA ALA A 485 -7.64 49.51 -32.13
C ALA A 485 -6.30 48.81 -32.37
N LEU A 486 -5.56 48.49 -31.30
CA LEU A 486 -4.31 47.75 -31.38
C LEU A 486 -4.49 46.37 -32.02
N MET A 487 -5.55 45.63 -31.65
CA MET A 487 -5.90 44.35 -32.28
C MET A 487 -6.14 44.52 -33.79
N ASN A 488 -6.81 45.61 -34.18
CA ASN A 488 -7.07 45.92 -35.59
C ASN A 488 -5.81 46.27 -36.39
N GLU A 489 -4.83 46.92 -35.79
CA GLU A 489 -3.54 47.19 -36.40
C GLU A 489 -2.72 45.90 -36.58
N CYS A 490 -2.78 44.99 -35.60
CA CYS A 490 -1.97 43.78 -35.59
C CYS A 490 -2.42 42.72 -36.63
N TRP A 491 -3.70 42.66 -37.01
CA TRP A 491 -4.21 41.73 -38.04
C TRP A 491 -4.41 42.36 -39.43
N ASN A 492 -3.69 43.46 -39.72
CA ASN A 492 -3.74 44.14 -41.01
C ASN A 492 -3.43 43.16 -42.16
N GLU A 493 -4.10 43.32 -43.30
CA GLU A 493 -3.86 42.47 -44.48
C GLU A 493 -2.44 42.64 -45.02
N ASP A 494 -1.90 43.86 -44.97
CA ASP A 494 -0.53 44.17 -45.37
C ASP A 494 0.46 43.88 -44.22
N PRO A 495 1.40 42.92 -44.37
CA PRO A 495 2.34 42.57 -43.32
C PRO A 495 3.27 43.72 -42.90
N ILE A 496 3.54 44.68 -43.80
CA ILE A 496 4.47 45.80 -43.54
C ILE A 496 3.80 46.85 -42.64
N LYS A 497 2.46 46.95 -42.69
CA LYS A 497 1.69 47.89 -41.86
C LYS A 497 1.46 47.40 -40.44
N ARG A 498 1.78 46.14 -40.14
CA ARG A 498 1.62 45.58 -38.78
C ARG A 498 2.72 46.12 -37.86
N PRO A 499 2.39 46.51 -36.61
CA PRO A 499 3.38 47.01 -35.66
C PRO A 499 4.35 45.92 -35.20
N SER A 500 5.54 46.30 -34.73
CA SER A 500 6.46 45.37 -34.08
C SER A 500 6.02 45.06 -32.65
N PHE A 501 6.44 43.93 -32.05
CA PHE A 501 6.12 43.64 -30.64
C PHE A 501 6.70 44.68 -29.66
N ASP A 502 7.75 45.42 -30.05
CA ASP A 502 8.24 46.56 -29.28
C ASP A 502 7.24 47.73 -29.27
N ASP A 503 6.59 48.00 -30.39
CA ASP A 503 5.56 49.02 -30.51
C ASP A 503 4.27 48.57 -29.82
N VAL A 504 3.86 47.32 -30.03
CA VAL A 504 2.74 46.68 -29.32
C VAL A 504 2.93 46.78 -27.81
N PHE A 505 4.12 46.49 -27.29
CA PHE A 505 4.42 46.61 -25.85
C PHE A 505 4.28 48.04 -25.35
N LYS A 506 4.78 49.04 -26.09
CA LYS A 506 4.66 50.46 -25.71
C LYS A 506 3.20 50.90 -25.70
N GLN A 507 2.45 50.58 -26.74
CA GLN A 507 1.03 50.91 -26.87
C GLN A 507 0.20 50.24 -25.77
N PHE A 508 0.33 48.92 -25.59
CA PHE A 508 -0.43 48.15 -24.60
C PHE A 508 -0.08 48.53 -23.15
N ARG A 509 1.18 48.87 -22.87
CA ARG A 509 1.57 49.42 -21.55
C ARG A 509 0.91 50.77 -21.27
N GLY A 510 0.66 51.57 -22.30
CA GLY A 510 -0.07 52.84 -22.20
C GLY A 510 -1.52 52.65 -21.74
N ILE A 511 -2.20 51.63 -22.27
CA ILE A 511 -3.60 51.27 -21.92
C ILE A 511 -3.75 50.95 -20.42
N ASN A 512 -2.70 50.43 -19.78
CA ASN A 512 -2.71 49.98 -18.38
C ASN A 512 -2.11 50.96 -17.36
N ARG A 513 -1.67 52.15 -17.77
CA ARG A 513 -1.13 53.17 -16.83
C ARG A 513 -2.27 53.76 -16.00
N GLY A 514 -2.36 53.31 -14.74
CA GLY A 514 -3.31 53.83 -13.73
C GLY A 514 -4.10 52.77 -12.97
N LYS A 515 -4.16 51.52 -13.47
CA LYS A 515 -4.96 50.42 -12.89
C LYS A 515 -4.16 49.36 -12.12
N ARG A 516 -2.84 49.52 -12.00
CA ARG A 516 -1.91 48.52 -11.41
C ARG A 516 -2.21 48.14 -9.96
N ALA A 517 -2.71 49.06 -9.13
CA ALA A 517 -3.00 48.79 -7.72
C ALA A 517 -4.20 47.83 -7.56
N ASN A 518 -5.19 47.90 -8.45
CA ASN A 518 -6.42 47.13 -8.33
C ASN A 518 -6.26 45.66 -8.79
N ILE A 519 -5.18 45.35 -9.53
CA ILE A 519 -4.90 44.00 -10.05
C ILE A 519 -4.46 43.07 -8.91
N ILE A 520 -3.59 43.56 -8.03
CA ILE A 520 -3.03 42.78 -6.92
C ILE A 520 -4.14 42.47 -5.90
N ASP A 521 -5.01 43.43 -5.60
CA ASP A 521 -6.15 43.24 -4.69
C ASP A 521 -7.20 42.26 -5.24
N SER A 522 -7.48 42.28 -6.54
CA SER A 522 -8.41 41.32 -7.17
C SER A 522 -7.85 39.90 -7.14
N MET A 523 -6.55 39.73 -7.42
CA MET A 523 -5.87 38.43 -7.34
C MET A 523 -5.74 37.93 -5.90
N LEU A 524 -5.45 38.81 -4.94
CA LEU A 524 -5.42 38.46 -3.51
C LEU A 524 -6.77 37.96 -3.02
N ARG A 525 -7.87 38.66 -3.35
CA ARG A 525 -9.23 38.22 -2.99
C ARG A 525 -9.60 36.87 -3.58
N MET A 526 -9.19 36.61 -4.82
CA MET A 526 -9.41 35.31 -5.45
C MET A 526 -8.60 34.20 -4.76
N LEU A 527 -7.34 34.46 -4.41
CA LEU A 527 -6.49 33.52 -3.68
C LEU A 527 -6.99 33.26 -2.26
N GLU A 528 -7.46 34.29 -1.55
CA GLU A 528 -8.05 34.18 -0.20
C GLU A 528 -9.31 33.31 -0.21
N GLN A 529 -10.20 33.51 -1.20
CA GLN A 529 -11.42 32.71 -1.32
C GLN A 529 -11.12 31.24 -1.63
N TYR A 530 -10.11 30.97 -2.47
CA TYR A 530 -9.66 29.60 -2.74
C TYR A 530 -8.99 28.96 -1.51
N SER A 531 -8.18 29.71 -0.74
CA SER A 531 -7.57 29.22 0.49
C SER A 531 -8.63 28.85 1.53
N SER A 532 -9.61 29.72 1.75
CA SER A 532 -10.70 29.50 2.70
C SER A 532 -11.51 28.24 2.38
N ASN A 533 -11.88 28.05 1.11
CA ASN A 533 -12.64 26.87 0.69
C ASN A 533 -11.83 25.58 0.88
N LEU A 534 -10.52 25.63 0.63
CA LEU A 534 -9.63 24.49 0.83
C LEU A 534 -9.46 24.16 2.32
N GLU A 535 -9.32 25.18 3.17
CA GLU A 535 -9.23 25.04 4.62
C GLU A 535 -10.50 24.41 5.22
N ASP A 536 -11.69 24.83 4.76
CA ASP A 536 -12.95 24.23 5.20
C ASP A 536 -13.06 22.75 4.79
N LEU A 537 -12.66 22.41 3.56
CA LEU A 537 -12.64 21.02 3.09
C LEU A 537 -11.61 20.17 3.86
N ILE A 538 -10.43 20.72 4.14
CA ILE A 538 -9.41 20.06 4.95
C ILE A 538 -9.96 19.81 6.36
N ARG A 539 -10.61 20.81 6.97
CA ARG A 539 -11.20 20.71 8.32
C ARG A 539 -12.24 19.60 8.38
N GLU A 540 -13.17 19.55 7.42
CA GLU A 540 -14.20 18.51 7.35
C GLU A 540 -13.57 17.10 7.25
N ARG A 541 -12.57 16.94 6.38
CA ARG A 541 -11.85 15.66 6.23
C ARG A 541 -11.05 15.28 7.46
N THR A 542 -10.46 16.25 8.17
CA THR A 542 -9.76 15.97 9.44
C THR A 542 -10.71 15.55 10.54
N ASP A 543 -11.90 16.15 10.63
CA ASP A 543 -12.91 15.80 11.62
C ASP A 543 -13.45 14.38 11.38
N GLU A 544 -13.75 14.03 10.12
CA GLU A 544 -14.15 12.67 9.72
C GLU A 544 -13.09 11.63 10.12
N LEU A 545 -11.82 11.93 9.81
CA LEU A 545 -10.68 11.07 10.14
C LEU A 545 -10.55 10.88 11.65
N GLU A 546 -10.74 11.93 12.44
CA GLU A 546 -10.65 11.88 13.90
C GLU A 546 -11.78 11.02 14.51
N VAL A 547 -13.01 11.14 14.01
CA VAL A 547 -14.13 10.28 14.43
C VAL A 547 -13.82 8.81 14.15
N GLU A 548 -13.32 8.50 12.95
CA GLU A 548 -13.03 7.12 12.56
C GLU A 548 -11.82 6.53 13.32
N ARG A 549 -10.80 7.36 13.57
CA ARG A 549 -9.68 7.02 14.46
C ARG A 549 -10.22 6.67 15.85
N ASN A 550 -11.07 7.50 16.44
CA ASN A 550 -11.59 7.30 17.79
C ASN A 550 -12.42 6.00 17.90
N LYS A 551 -13.20 5.63 16.88
CA LYS A 551 -13.90 4.33 16.83
C LYS A 551 -12.92 3.16 16.80
N THR A 552 -11.92 3.23 15.92
CA THR A 552 -10.89 2.20 15.79
C THR A 552 -10.14 2.02 17.10
N GLU A 553 -9.80 3.12 17.78
CA GLU A 553 -9.14 3.11 19.07
C GLU A 553 -9.95 2.43 20.18
N LYS A 554 -11.27 2.68 20.20
CA LYS A 554 -12.18 2.06 21.17
C LYS A 554 -12.28 0.55 20.95
N LEU A 555 -12.38 0.11 19.70
CA LEU A 555 -12.43 -1.31 19.34
C LEU A 555 -11.14 -2.05 19.69
N VAL A 556 -9.98 -1.48 19.35
CA VAL A 556 -8.67 -2.07 19.68
C VAL A 556 -8.50 -2.20 21.20
N GLY A 557 -8.95 -1.20 21.97
CA GLY A 557 -8.92 -1.24 23.43
C GLY A 557 -9.90 -2.23 24.08
N GLN A 558 -10.88 -2.75 23.34
CA GLN A 558 -11.78 -3.81 23.79
C GLN A 558 -11.23 -5.21 23.48
N LEU A 559 -10.43 -5.35 22.41
CA LEU A 559 -9.88 -6.63 21.98
C LEU A 559 -8.55 -6.98 22.66
N LEU A 560 -7.77 -5.98 23.07
CA LEU A 560 -6.43 -6.16 23.62
C LEU A 560 -6.26 -5.40 24.94
N PRO A 561 -5.36 -5.85 25.83
CA PRO A 561 -5.03 -5.11 27.03
C PRO A 561 -4.51 -3.71 26.68
N LYS A 562 -4.87 -2.69 27.48
CA LYS A 562 -4.53 -1.28 27.21
C LYS A 562 -3.03 -1.03 26.98
N SER A 563 -2.16 -1.69 27.76
CA SER A 563 -0.70 -1.57 27.62
C SER A 563 -0.20 -2.10 26.27
N VAL A 564 -0.73 -3.25 25.83
CA VAL A 564 -0.41 -3.91 24.57
C VAL A 564 -0.97 -3.12 23.38
N ALA A 565 -2.22 -2.69 23.46
CA ALA A 565 -2.88 -1.86 22.45
C ALA A 565 -2.10 -0.55 22.20
N GLN A 566 -1.62 0.11 23.25
CA GLN A 566 -0.81 1.33 23.12
C GLN A 566 0.56 1.07 22.49
N ALA A 567 1.20 -0.08 22.77
CA ALA A 567 2.46 -0.45 22.15
C ALA A 567 2.30 -0.70 20.65
N LEU A 568 1.24 -1.42 20.25
CA LEU A 568 0.89 -1.65 18.85
C LEU A 568 0.55 -0.34 18.11
N LYS A 569 -0.21 0.57 18.74
CA LYS A 569 -0.50 1.91 18.20
C LYS A 569 0.77 2.72 17.90
N LYS A 570 1.83 2.55 18.70
CA LYS A 570 3.13 3.22 18.51
C LYS A 570 4.03 2.51 17.49
N GLY A 571 3.54 1.50 16.77
CA GLY A 571 4.32 0.70 15.83
C GLY A 571 5.42 -0.13 16.50
N LYS A 572 5.35 -0.32 17.82
CA LYS A 572 6.36 -1.09 18.55
C LYS A 572 5.98 -2.58 18.53
N PRO A 573 6.91 -3.48 18.17
CA PRO A 573 6.64 -4.91 18.26
C PRO A 573 6.43 -5.31 19.72
N VAL A 574 5.32 -5.99 20.00
CA VAL A 574 5.02 -6.53 21.35
C VAL A 574 5.74 -7.86 21.48
N ARG A 575 6.89 -7.87 22.15
CA ARG A 575 7.66 -9.08 22.41
C ARG A 575 6.97 -9.92 23.50
N PRO A 576 7.05 -11.25 23.43
CA PRO A 576 6.62 -12.11 24.53
C PRO A 576 7.38 -11.75 25.81
N GLU A 577 6.67 -11.64 26.93
CA GLU A 577 7.22 -11.32 28.25
C GLU A 577 7.05 -12.53 29.19
N HIS A 578 8.09 -12.80 29.98
CA HIS A 578 8.04 -13.81 31.03
C HIS A 578 7.63 -13.20 32.37
N TYR A 579 6.55 -13.71 32.95
CA TYR A 579 6.03 -13.33 34.25
C TYR A 579 6.37 -14.41 35.26
N SER A 580 7.10 -14.02 36.31
CA SER A 580 7.61 -14.95 37.33
C SER A 580 6.53 -15.55 38.21
N ASP A 581 5.46 -14.80 38.45
CA ASP A 581 4.31 -15.26 39.23
C ASP A 581 3.04 -14.56 38.74
N CYS A 582 1.97 -15.33 38.60
CA CYS A 582 0.63 -14.89 38.24
C CYS A 582 -0.37 -15.91 38.77
N THR A 583 -1.64 -15.51 38.96
CA THR A 583 -2.71 -16.46 39.31
C THR A 583 -3.69 -16.57 38.16
N LEU A 584 -3.96 -17.81 37.75
CA LEU A 584 -4.96 -18.14 36.74
C LEU A 584 -6.24 -18.65 37.41
N TYR A 585 -7.36 -18.20 36.85
CA TYR A 585 -8.71 -18.65 37.15
C TYR A 585 -9.25 -19.42 35.95
N PHE A 586 -9.77 -20.60 36.21
CA PHE A 586 -10.57 -21.38 35.29
C PHE A 586 -11.93 -21.68 35.93
N SER A 587 -13.00 -21.50 35.17
CA SER A 587 -14.31 -22.02 35.56
C SER A 587 -15.00 -22.74 34.44
N ASP A 588 -15.70 -23.82 34.79
CA ASP A 588 -16.56 -24.57 33.89
C ASP A 588 -17.99 -24.68 34.44
N ILE A 589 -18.95 -24.82 33.53
CA ILE A 589 -20.35 -25.04 33.85
C ILE A 589 -20.60 -26.55 33.97
N VAL A 590 -20.92 -27.00 35.18
CA VAL A 590 -21.18 -28.41 35.45
C VAL A 590 -22.44 -28.86 34.71
N GLY A 591 -22.28 -29.82 33.79
CA GLY A 591 -23.38 -30.36 32.99
C GLY A 591 -23.77 -29.51 31.78
N PHE A 592 -22.92 -28.58 31.33
CA PHE A 592 -23.16 -27.76 30.15
C PHE A 592 -23.51 -28.56 28.88
N THR A 593 -22.85 -29.71 28.67
CA THR A 593 -23.16 -30.63 27.56
C THR A 593 -24.61 -31.12 27.60
N THR A 594 -25.18 -31.28 28.79
CA THR A 594 -26.58 -31.67 28.97
C THR A 594 -27.50 -30.47 28.75
N ILE A 595 -27.16 -29.29 29.29
CA ILE A 595 -27.94 -28.05 29.08
C ILE A 595 -27.99 -27.68 27.60
N SER A 596 -26.87 -27.74 26.89
CA SER A 596 -26.77 -27.44 25.46
C SER A 596 -27.53 -28.46 24.60
N ALA A 597 -27.53 -29.75 24.99
CA ALA A 597 -28.34 -30.76 24.30
C ALA A 597 -29.86 -30.57 24.49
N LEU A 598 -30.28 -29.92 25.58
CA LEU A 598 -31.67 -29.63 25.92
C LEU A 598 -32.18 -28.27 25.40
N SER A 599 -31.28 -27.43 24.88
CA SER A 599 -31.56 -26.05 24.47
C SER A 599 -31.38 -25.89 22.96
N GLU A 600 -32.04 -24.89 22.38
CA GLU A 600 -31.76 -24.50 20.99
C GLU A 600 -30.45 -23.71 20.90
N PRO A 601 -29.72 -23.74 19.76
CA PRO A 601 -28.44 -23.04 19.64
C PRO A 601 -28.50 -21.55 20.00
N ILE A 602 -29.60 -20.86 19.66
CA ILE A 602 -29.82 -19.46 20.03
C ILE A 602 -29.99 -19.28 21.56
N GLU A 603 -30.74 -20.19 22.21
CA GLU A 603 -30.93 -20.19 23.68
C GLU A 603 -29.61 -20.43 24.42
N VAL A 604 -28.70 -21.24 23.86
CA VAL A 604 -27.35 -21.49 24.42
C VAL A 604 -26.47 -20.25 24.30
N VAL A 605 -26.48 -19.57 23.16
CA VAL A 605 -25.73 -18.32 22.97
C VAL A 605 -26.22 -17.23 23.93
N ASP A 606 -27.54 -17.07 24.07
CA ASP A 606 -28.13 -16.10 25.01
C ASP A 606 -27.77 -16.41 26.46
N LEU A 607 -27.78 -17.69 26.85
CA LEU A 607 -27.35 -18.13 28.19
C LEU A 607 -25.88 -17.79 28.46
N LEU A 608 -24.98 -18.11 27.52
CA LEU A 608 -23.56 -17.80 27.66
C LEU A 608 -23.33 -16.28 27.70
N ASN A 609 -24.02 -15.52 26.87
CA ASN A 609 -23.91 -14.07 26.84
C ASN A 609 -24.40 -13.42 28.15
N ASP A 610 -25.55 -13.85 28.68
CA ASP A 610 -26.06 -13.38 29.98
C ASP A 610 -25.09 -13.72 31.13
N LEU A 611 -24.54 -14.93 31.14
CA LEU A 611 -23.58 -15.40 32.15
C LEU A 611 -22.26 -14.61 32.08
N TYR A 612 -21.69 -14.48 30.88
CA TYR A 612 -20.43 -13.76 30.67
C TYR A 612 -20.57 -12.26 30.87
N THR A 613 -21.73 -11.66 30.56
CA THR A 613 -21.99 -10.25 30.89
C THR A 613 -21.96 -10.02 32.40
N MET A 614 -22.51 -10.97 33.18
CA MET A 614 -22.45 -10.91 34.64
C MET A 614 -21.02 -11.08 35.17
N PHE A 615 -20.24 -12.01 34.62
CA PHE A 615 -18.82 -12.17 34.97
C PHE A 615 -18.00 -10.92 34.61
N ASP A 616 -18.18 -10.38 33.41
CA ASP A 616 -17.47 -9.19 32.92
C ASP A 616 -17.75 -7.97 33.83
N ALA A 617 -18.98 -7.84 34.37
CA ALA A 617 -19.33 -6.79 35.33
C ALA A 617 -18.57 -6.91 36.68
N ILE A 618 -18.36 -8.14 37.16
CA ILE A 618 -17.61 -8.40 38.41
C ILE A 618 -16.12 -8.15 38.18
N ILE A 619 -15.59 -8.67 37.09
CA ILE A 619 -14.17 -8.58 36.70
C ILE A 619 -13.74 -7.12 36.51
N ALA A 620 -14.63 -6.25 36.05
CA ALA A 620 -14.37 -4.82 35.93
C ALA A 620 -14.03 -4.12 37.26
N THR A 621 -14.37 -4.72 38.42
CA THR A 621 -14.06 -4.16 39.75
C THR A 621 -12.76 -4.69 40.37
N HIS A 622 -12.13 -5.70 39.77
CA HIS A 622 -10.93 -6.36 40.27
C HIS A 622 -9.74 -6.15 39.32
N ASP A 623 -8.50 -6.25 39.81
CA ASP A 623 -7.29 -6.11 38.96
C ASP A 623 -6.98 -7.44 38.25
N VAL A 624 -7.78 -7.71 37.22
CA VAL A 624 -7.77 -8.97 36.47
C VAL A 624 -7.92 -8.74 34.96
N TYR A 625 -7.36 -9.64 34.17
CA TYR A 625 -7.41 -9.62 32.72
C TYR A 625 -8.16 -10.86 32.19
N LYS A 626 -9.17 -10.61 31.34
CA LYS A 626 -9.94 -11.66 30.65
C LYS A 626 -9.10 -12.27 29.54
N VAL A 627 -8.88 -13.58 29.60
CA VAL A 627 -8.17 -14.34 28.57
C VAL A 627 -9.21 -14.95 27.62
N GLU A 628 -8.82 -15.25 26.38
CA GLU A 628 -9.74 -15.89 25.44
C GLU A 628 -10.29 -17.22 26.00
N THR A 629 -11.60 -17.39 25.88
CA THR A 629 -12.34 -18.56 26.36
C THR A 629 -12.42 -19.65 25.29
N ILE A 630 -12.18 -20.90 25.67
CA ILE A 630 -12.38 -22.07 24.80
C ILE A 630 -13.66 -22.78 25.24
N GLY A 631 -14.72 -22.70 24.43
CA GLY A 631 -16.00 -23.35 24.73
C GLY A 631 -16.78 -22.68 25.88
N ASP A 632 -17.18 -23.49 26.86
CA ASP A 632 -17.89 -23.13 28.09
C ASP A 632 -16.97 -22.76 29.26
N ALA A 633 -15.65 -22.90 29.08
CA ALA A 633 -14.67 -22.54 30.08
C ALA A 633 -14.34 -21.05 30.04
N TYR A 634 -14.46 -20.39 31.19
CA TYR A 634 -14.14 -18.97 31.37
C TYR A 634 -12.78 -18.81 32.05
N MET A 635 -11.86 -18.09 31.39
CA MET A 635 -10.46 -17.96 31.81
C MET A 635 -10.10 -16.50 32.14
N VAL A 636 -9.49 -16.29 33.31
CA VAL A 636 -9.05 -14.98 33.79
C VAL A 636 -7.66 -15.10 34.41
N ALA A 637 -6.84 -14.05 34.31
CA ALA A 637 -5.52 -14.00 34.90
C ALA A 637 -5.29 -12.70 35.67
N SER A 638 -4.53 -12.74 36.76
CA SER A 638 -4.03 -11.55 37.46
C SER A 638 -2.51 -11.59 37.58
N GLY A 639 -1.88 -10.41 37.63
CA GLY A 639 -0.41 -10.25 37.52
C GLY A 639 0.09 -10.15 36.08
N VAL A 640 -0.81 -10.21 35.09
CA VAL A 640 -0.57 -10.06 33.65
C VAL A 640 -1.68 -9.19 33.03
N PRO A 641 -1.38 -8.31 32.06
CA PRO A 641 -0.05 -7.93 31.58
C PRO A 641 0.72 -7.03 32.58
N ASN A 642 0.04 -6.47 33.57
CA ASN A 642 0.64 -5.59 34.56
C ASN A 642 0.97 -6.38 35.83
N ARG A 643 2.23 -6.30 36.28
CA ARG A 643 2.67 -6.98 37.51
C ARG A 643 2.11 -6.27 38.74
N ASN A 644 1.42 -7.00 39.61
CA ASN A 644 0.83 -6.46 40.85
C ASN A 644 1.45 -7.05 42.14
N GLY A 645 2.62 -7.70 42.02
CA GLY A 645 3.27 -8.41 43.13
C GLY A 645 2.42 -9.58 43.62
N ASN A 646 2.56 -9.99 44.88
CA ASN A 646 1.79 -11.15 45.41
C ASN A 646 0.27 -10.93 45.47
N ARG A 647 -0.23 -9.74 45.12
CA ARG A 647 -1.67 -9.42 45.13
C ARG A 647 -2.46 -10.19 44.08
N HIS A 648 -1.84 -10.70 43.02
CA HIS A 648 -2.52 -11.48 41.98
C HIS A 648 -3.40 -12.61 42.56
N ALA A 649 -2.90 -13.32 43.57
CA ALA A 649 -3.65 -14.41 44.18
C ALA A 649 -4.87 -13.92 44.98
N ALA A 650 -4.75 -12.77 45.65
CA ALA A 650 -5.84 -12.18 46.40
C ALA A 650 -6.95 -11.63 45.50
N GLU A 651 -6.59 -10.93 44.42
CA GLU A 651 -7.53 -10.40 43.43
C GLU A 651 -8.38 -11.51 42.81
N VAL A 652 -7.73 -12.58 42.35
CA VAL A 652 -8.43 -13.73 41.76
C VAL A 652 -9.28 -14.48 42.80
N SER A 653 -8.81 -14.60 44.04
CA SER A 653 -9.56 -15.26 45.11
C SER A 653 -10.81 -14.47 45.52
N ASN A 654 -10.71 -13.13 45.61
CA ASN A 654 -11.86 -12.27 45.91
C ASN A 654 -12.86 -12.29 44.74
N MET A 655 -12.38 -12.17 43.50
CA MET A 655 -13.20 -12.29 42.30
C MET A 655 -13.96 -13.63 42.27
N SER A 656 -13.29 -14.74 42.61
CA SER A 656 -13.91 -16.07 42.63
C SER A 656 -15.05 -16.17 43.65
N LEU A 657 -14.90 -15.55 44.83
CA LEU A 657 -15.96 -15.49 45.84
C LEU A 657 -17.15 -14.64 45.37
N ASP A 658 -16.90 -13.50 44.71
CA ASP A 658 -17.95 -12.64 44.16
C ASP A 658 -18.72 -13.31 43.01
N ILE A 659 -18.02 -14.03 42.13
CA ILE A 659 -18.63 -14.83 41.06
C ILE A 659 -19.50 -15.94 41.66
N LEU A 660 -18.99 -16.64 42.68
CA LEU A 660 -19.70 -17.73 43.35
C LEU A 660 -20.92 -17.23 44.14
N HIS A 661 -20.90 -16.01 44.67
CA HIS A 661 -22.09 -15.37 45.24
C HIS A 661 -23.14 -15.08 44.15
N SER A 662 -22.71 -14.49 43.05
CA SER A 662 -23.59 -14.00 41.98
C SER A 662 -24.26 -15.14 41.20
N ILE A 663 -23.59 -16.28 41.04
CA ILE A 663 -24.18 -17.48 40.41
C ILE A 663 -25.34 -18.06 41.24
N GLY A 664 -25.34 -17.87 42.56
CA GLY A 664 -26.42 -18.35 43.43
C GLY A 664 -27.77 -17.71 43.12
N ALA A 665 -27.77 -16.47 42.59
CA ALA A 665 -28.97 -15.73 42.19
C ALA A 665 -29.29 -15.84 40.69
N PHE A 666 -28.36 -16.37 39.88
CA PHE A 666 -28.50 -16.45 38.43
C PHE A 666 -29.56 -17.50 38.03
N LYS A 667 -30.44 -17.13 37.10
CA LYS A 667 -31.48 -18.01 36.55
C LYS A 667 -31.43 -18.00 35.03
N ILE A 668 -31.53 -19.18 34.43
CA ILE A 668 -31.60 -19.36 32.99
C ILE A 668 -32.98 -18.89 32.50
N LYS A 669 -33.04 -17.91 31.59
CA LYS A 669 -34.31 -17.35 31.08
C LYS A 669 -35.24 -18.41 30.49
N HIS A 670 -34.70 -19.36 29.73
CA HIS A 670 -35.47 -20.41 29.06
C HIS A 670 -35.70 -21.68 29.92
N MET A 671 -35.00 -21.83 31.05
CA MET A 671 -35.10 -22.96 32.00
C MET A 671 -34.88 -22.50 33.46
N PRO A 672 -35.81 -21.71 34.04
CA PRO A 672 -35.61 -21.07 35.35
C PRO A 672 -35.56 -22.05 36.53
N GLU A 673 -36.00 -23.28 36.35
CA GLU A 673 -36.00 -24.35 37.36
C GLU A 673 -34.60 -24.98 37.55
N ILE A 674 -33.76 -24.94 36.52
CA ILE A 674 -32.41 -25.50 36.55
C ILE A 674 -31.45 -24.43 37.09
N LYS A 675 -30.82 -24.73 38.22
CA LYS A 675 -29.75 -23.87 38.77
C LYS A 675 -28.44 -24.15 38.05
N VAL A 676 -27.76 -23.09 37.60
CA VAL A 676 -26.42 -23.20 37.03
C VAL A 676 -25.44 -23.52 38.15
N LYS A 677 -24.69 -24.61 37.96
CA LYS A 677 -23.64 -25.06 38.86
C LYS A 677 -22.30 -24.77 38.17
N ILE A 678 -21.42 -24.04 38.83
CA ILE A 678 -20.06 -23.79 38.33
C ILE A 678 -19.03 -24.47 39.24
N ARG A 679 -17.90 -24.85 38.66
CA ARG A 679 -16.71 -25.26 39.41
C ARG A 679 -15.55 -24.34 39.04
N ILE A 680 -14.72 -24.01 40.03
CA ILE A 680 -13.65 -23.01 39.89
C ILE A 680 -12.32 -23.66 40.28
N GLY A 681 -11.29 -23.46 39.47
CA GLY A 681 -9.91 -23.87 39.73
C GLY A 681 -8.94 -22.71 39.69
N LEU A 682 -8.10 -22.58 40.72
CA LEU A 682 -7.07 -21.54 40.84
C LEU A 682 -5.68 -22.16 40.96
N HIS A 683 -4.74 -21.61 40.20
CA HIS A 683 -3.33 -21.98 40.30
C HIS A 683 -2.43 -20.76 40.12
N SER A 684 -1.39 -20.67 40.95
CA SER A 684 -0.38 -19.62 40.87
C SER A 684 0.96 -20.19 40.42
N GLY A 685 1.58 -19.53 39.44
CA GLY A 685 2.84 -19.97 38.83
C GLY A 685 3.31 -19.03 37.72
N ALA A 686 4.49 -19.34 37.16
CA ALA A 686 5.09 -18.55 36.10
C ALA A 686 4.40 -18.77 34.74
N VAL A 687 4.29 -17.72 33.93
CA VAL A 687 3.71 -17.78 32.58
C VAL A 687 4.50 -16.91 31.60
N VAL A 688 4.46 -17.27 30.33
CA VAL A 688 4.93 -16.43 29.23
C VAL A 688 3.69 -15.89 28.51
N ALA A 689 3.58 -14.57 28.39
CA ALA A 689 2.47 -13.92 27.71
C ALA A 689 2.94 -13.21 26.45
N GLY A 690 2.16 -13.24 25.38
CA GLY A 690 2.52 -12.59 24.12
C GLY A 690 1.35 -12.44 23.17
N VAL A 691 1.50 -11.56 22.18
CA VAL A 691 0.51 -11.39 21.10
C VAL A 691 0.78 -12.40 20.01
N VAL A 692 -0.23 -13.19 19.64
CA VAL A 692 -0.18 -14.20 18.58
C VAL A 692 -1.10 -13.77 17.44
N GLY A 693 -0.64 -13.90 16.20
CA GLY A 693 -1.39 -13.56 14.99
C GLY A 693 -1.14 -12.13 14.49
N LEU A 694 -1.05 -11.97 13.16
CA LEU A 694 -0.85 -10.67 12.50
C LEU A 694 -2.19 -10.01 12.14
N THR A 695 -3.14 -10.79 11.61
CA THR A 695 -4.45 -10.30 11.14
C THR A 695 -5.48 -10.20 12.27
N MET A 696 -5.45 -11.12 13.24
CA MET A 696 -6.26 -11.11 14.45
C MET A 696 -5.33 -11.25 15.67
N PRO A 697 -4.77 -10.15 16.18
CA PRO A 697 -3.85 -10.21 17.30
C PRO A 697 -4.59 -10.63 18.57
N ARG A 698 -4.09 -11.69 19.23
CA ARG A 698 -4.64 -12.24 20.47
C ARG A 698 -3.59 -12.26 21.55
N TYR A 699 -3.90 -11.77 22.74
CA TYR A 699 -2.98 -11.83 23.87
C TYR A 699 -3.13 -13.18 24.59
N CYS A 700 -2.19 -14.08 24.34
CA CYS A 700 -2.21 -15.47 24.82
C CYS A 700 -1.22 -15.69 25.96
N LEU A 701 -1.57 -16.62 26.85
CA LEU A 701 -0.74 -17.08 27.97
C LEU A 701 -0.27 -18.51 27.72
N PHE A 702 1.02 -18.76 27.93
CA PHE A 702 1.68 -20.05 27.73
C PHE A 702 2.44 -20.47 29.00
N GLY A 703 2.43 -21.77 29.29
CA GLY A 703 3.19 -22.37 30.38
C GLY A 703 2.42 -23.46 31.12
N ASP A 704 3.14 -24.27 31.88
CA ASP A 704 2.58 -25.39 32.65
C ASP A 704 1.50 -24.93 33.64
N THR A 705 1.60 -23.69 34.12
CA THR A 705 0.61 -23.02 34.98
C THR A 705 -0.80 -23.07 34.38
N VAL A 706 -0.96 -22.93 33.05
CA VAL A 706 -2.27 -23.00 32.37
C VAL A 706 -2.84 -24.40 32.46
N THR A 707 -2.02 -25.41 32.18
CA THR A 707 -2.39 -26.83 32.24
C THR A 707 -2.76 -27.24 33.66
N THR A 708 -1.96 -26.85 34.66
CA THR A 708 -2.24 -27.13 36.07
C THR A 708 -3.51 -26.43 36.55
N ALA A 709 -3.75 -25.17 36.14
CA ALA A 709 -4.99 -24.45 36.48
C ALA A 709 -6.23 -25.14 35.90
N SER A 710 -6.17 -25.59 34.64
CA SER A 710 -7.24 -26.39 34.02
C SER A 710 -7.47 -27.71 34.75
N HIS A 711 -6.41 -28.40 35.19
CA HIS A 711 -6.57 -29.61 36.02
C HIS A 711 -7.19 -29.32 37.40
N MET A 712 -6.89 -28.17 38.02
CA MET A 712 -7.55 -27.76 39.26
C MET A 712 -9.05 -27.55 39.06
N GLU A 713 -9.46 -26.96 37.94
CA GLU A 713 -10.88 -26.81 37.59
C GLU A 713 -11.55 -28.16 37.33
N ALA A 714 -10.94 -29.01 36.48
CA ALA A 714 -11.53 -30.30 36.09
C ALA A 714 -11.69 -31.28 37.27
N SER A 715 -10.81 -31.20 38.27
CA SER A 715 -10.88 -32.00 39.51
C SER A 715 -11.66 -31.32 40.64
N GLY A 716 -12.24 -30.15 40.35
CA GLY A 716 -13.07 -29.34 41.25
C GLY A 716 -14.46 -29.93 41.48
N LEU A 717 -15.12 -29.45 42.53
CA LEU A 717 -16.50 -29.83 42.87
C LEU A 717 -17.47 -28.67 42.60
N PRO A 718 -18.76 -28.96 42.33
CA PRO A 718 -19.77 -27.92 42.13
C PRO A 718 -19.84 -26.97 43.32
N TYR A 719 -19.93 -25.67 43.04
CA TYR A 719 -19.96 -24.58 44.02
C TYR A 719 -18.75 -24.51 44.96
N ARG A 720 -17.60 -25.08 44.56
CA ARG A 720 -16.35 -24.97 45.32
C ARG A 720 -15.23 -24.36 44.48
N ILE A 721 -14.33 -23.67 45.17
CA ILE A 721 -13.13 -23.06 44.61
C ILE A 721 -11.93 -23.94 44.98
N HIS A 722 -11.39 -24.66 44.00
CA HIS A 722 -10.25 -25.56 44.15
C HIS A 722 -8.96 -24.78 43.95
N ILE A 723 -8.02 -24.86 44.89
CA ILE A 723 -6.77 -24.10 44.84
C ILE A 723 -5.55 -25.00 45.02
N SER A 724 -4.49 -24.72 44.28
CA SER A 724 -3.19 -25.41 44.41
C SER A 724 -2.40 -24.97 45.65
N LEU A 725 -1.44 -25.80 46.08
CA LEU A 725 -0.51 -25.47 47.16
C LEU A 725 0.26 -24.17 46.91
N SER A 726 0.66 -23.89 45.66
CA SER A 726 1.34 -22.64 45.30
C SER A 726 0.49 -21.41 45.63
N THR A 727 -0.79 -21.43 45.27
CA THR A 727 -1.74 -20.34 45.57
C THR A 727 -1.94 -20.18 47.09
N VAL A 728 -2.04 -21.28 47.83
CA VAL A 728 -2.15 -21.25 49.31
C VAL A 728 -0.95 -20.57 49.96
N LYS A 729 0.27 -20.87 49.49
CA LYS A 729 1.50 -20.23 50.00
C LYS A 729 1.45 -18.72 49.78
N VAL A 730 1.05 -18.27 48.59
CA VAL A 730 0.92 -16.83 48.29
C VAL A 730 -0.16 -16.19 49.17
N LEU A 731 -1.35 -16.77 49.27
CA LEU A 731 -2.45 -16.22 50.10
C LEU A 731 -2.09 -16.17 51.60
N THR A 732 -1.41 -17.19 52.11
CA THR A 732 -0.95 -17.23 53.52
C THR A 732 0.10 -16.15 53.78
N SER A 733 0.98 -15.88 52.81
CA SER A 733 1.99 -14.82 52.92
C SER A 733 1.39 -13.42 53.06
N LEU A 734 0.20 -13.19 52.47
CA LEU A 734 -0.50 -11.91 52.52
C LEU A 734 -1.22 -11.64 53.85
N LYS A 735 -1.47 -12.69 54.66
CA LYS A 735 -2.15 -12.60 55.97
C LYS A 735 -3.51 -11.87 55.93
N LEU A 736 -4.31 -12.13 54.89
CA LEU A 736 -5.60 -11.46 54.66
C LEU A 736 -6.82 -12.23 55.20
N GLY A 737 -6.62 -13.25 56.05
CA GLY A 737 -7.73 -13.96 56.72
C GLY A 737 -8.52 -14.93 55.84
N TYR A 738 -7.86 -15.63 54.89
CA TYR A 738 -8.53 -16.62 54.04
C TYR A 738 -8.76 -17.95 54.77
N HIS A 739 -9.97 -18.49 54.67
CA HIS A 739 -10.32 -19.80 55.23
C HIS A 739 -10.06 -20.90 54.20
N ILE A 740 -9.10 -21.79 54.50
CA ILE A 740 -8.63 -22.82 53.57
C ILE A 740 -8.78 -24.20 54.24
N ASP A 741 -9.41 -25.15 53.54
CA ASP A 741 -9.59 -26.53 53.99
C ASP A 741 -8.75 -27.50 53.13
N THR A 742 -8.28 -28.60 53.72
CA THR A 742 -7.36 -29.53 53.06
C THR A 742 -8.10 -30.69 52.41
N ARG A 743 -7.79 -30.99 51.14
CA ARG A 743 -8.31 -32.15 50.41
C ARG A 743 -7.22 -33.20 50.26
N LYS A 744 -7.38 -34.34 50.94
CA LYS A 744 -6.51 -35.51 50.77
C LYS A 744 -7.12 -36.49 49.77
N VAL A 745 -6.51 -36.60 48.60
CA VAL A 745 -6.84 -37.62 47.60
C VAL A 745 -5.73 -38.68 47.63
N LYS A 746 -6.09 -39.97 47.73
CA LYS A 746 -5.11 -41.06 47.74
C LYS A 746 -4.30 -41.06 46.43
N GLY A 747 -2.98 -40.82 46.51
CA GLY A 747 -2.04 -40.97 45.39
C GLY A 747 -1.75 -39.70 44.57
N THR A 748 -2.17 -38.51 45.02
CA THR A 748 -1.90 -37.21 44.36
C THR A 748 -1.43 -36.17 45.38
N GLU A 749 -0.79 -35.09 44.92
CA GLU A 749 -0.35 -33.97 45.78
C GLU A 749 -1.52 -33.35 46.57
N ASP A 750 -1.24 -32.87 47.78
CA ASP A 750 -2.26 -32.23 48.63
C ASP A 750 -2.82 -30.96 47.95
N THR A 751 -4.14 -30.91 47.79
CA THR A 751 -4.88 -29.79 47.20
C THR A 751 -5.85 -29.19 48.23
N TYR A 752 -6.36 -27.98 47.99
CA TYR A 752 -7.07 -27.22 49.01
C TYR A 752 -8.37 -26.58 48.50
N TRP A 753 -9.30 -26.31 49.40
CA TRP A 753 -10.55 -25.59 49.13
C TRP A 753 -10.50 -24.20 49.74
N LEU A 754 -10.83 -23.17 48.94
CA LEU A 754 -11.08 -21.83 49.46
C LEU A 754 -12.54 -21.73 49.89
N MET A 755 -12.78 -21.55 51.20
CA MET A 755 -14.12 -21.53 51.79
C MET A 755 -14.66 -20.12 52.01
N GLY A 756 -13.77 -19.13 52.15
CA GLY A 756 -14.16 -17.74 52.41
C GLY A 756 -12.99 -16.90 52.89
N ARG A 757 -13.32 -15.69 53.35
CA ARG A 757 -12.36 -14.71 53.88
C ARG A 757 -13.01 -13.90 55.01
N ASP A 758 -12.21 -13.54 56.00
CA ASP A 758 -12.58 -12.55 57.02
C ASP A 758 -13.06 -11.24 56.35
N GLY A 759 -14.28 -10.81 56.66
CA GLY A 759 -14.92 -9.61 56.08
C GLY A 759 -15.68 -9.81 54.77
N PHE A 760 -15.86 -11.06 54.31
CA PHE A 760 -16.76 -11.39 53.19
C PHE A 760 -18.13 -11.84 53.72
N ASP A 761 -19.08 -10.91 53.84
CA ASP A 761 -20.41 -11.16 54.43
C ASP A 761 -21.48 -11.61 53.42
N LYS A 762 -21.10 -11.82 52.15
CA LYS A 762 -22.06 -12.21 51.09
C LYS A 762 -22.37 -13.71 51.17
N PRO A 763 -23.63 -14.13 51.03
CA PRO A 763 -24.01 -15.54 51.12
C PRO A 763 -23.44 -16.35 49.95
N LEU A 764 -22.76 -17.46 50.25
CA LEU A 764 -22.26 -18.41 49.26
C LEU A 764 -23.24 -19.59 49.09
N PRO A 765 -23.37 -20.16 47.87
CA PRO A 765 -24.19 -21.34 47.63
C PRO A 765 -23.66 -22.55 48.39
N VAL A 766 -24.56 -23.35 48.96
CA VAL A 766 -24.22 -24.57 49.69
C VAL A 766 -23.84 -25.67 48.68
N PRO A 767 -22.64 -26.29 48.80
CA PRO A 767 -22.26 -27.41 47.93
C PRO A 767 -23.23 -28.59 48.10
N PRO A 768 -23.55 -29.34 47.02
CA PRO A 768 -24.42 -30.51 47.11
C PRO A 768 -23.80 -31.64 47.95
N ASP A 769 -24.62 -32.37 48.73
CA ASP A 769 -24.19 -33.51 49.55
C ASP A 769 -23.76 -34.69 48.66
N LEU A 770 -22.49 -35.07 48.74
CA LEU A 770 -21.92 -36.21 48.02
C LEU A 770 -22.20 -37.52 48.76
N THR A 771 -23.46 -37.99 48.75
CA THR A 771 -23.73 -39.40 49.05
C THR A 771 -23.30 -40.27 47.87
N GLY A 772 -22.55 -41.34 48.16
CA GLY A 772 -21.90 -42.20 47.16
C GLY A 772 -22.88 -42.73 46.11
N GLY A 773 -22.78 -42.21 44.89
CA GLY A 773 -23.61 -42.61 43.75
C GLY A 773 -23.98 -41.46 42.79
N ALA A 774 -23.92 -40.19 43.23
CA ALA A 774 -24.17 -39.04 42.37
C ALA A 774 -22.97 -38.77 41.44
N SER A 775 -23.21 -38.61 40.14
CA SER A 775 -22.15 -38.34 39.17
C SER A 775 -21.59 -36.93 39.37
N ASN A 776 -20.28 -36.83 39.61
CA ASN A 776 -19.55 -35.57 39.76
C ASN A 776 -19.53 -34.69 38.49
N HIS A 777 -20.10 -35.18 37.38
CA HIS A 777 -19.93 -34.62 36.04
C HIS A 777 -21.25 -34.34 35.30
N GLY A 778 -22.43 -34.51 35.92
CA GLY A 778 -23.70 -34.36 35.21
C GLY A 778 -24.85 -33.79 36.04
N ILE A 779 -25.86 -33.28 35.33
CA ILE A 779 -27.18 -32.96 35.88
C ILE A 779 -27.94 -34.28 35.99
N SER A 780 -28.53 -34.58 37.16
CA SER A 780 -29.35 -35.79 37.31
C SER A 780 -30.58 -35.68 36.40
N LEU A 781 -30.99 -36.78 35.77
CA LEU A 781 -32.19 -36.81 34.92
C LEU A 781 -33.42 -36.26 35.66
N ASP A 782 -33.46 -36.42 36.99
CA ASP A 782 -34.54 -35.95 37.85
C ASP A 782 -34.61 -34.43 38.05
N GLU A 783 -33.51 -33.71 37.79
CA GLU A 783 -33.44 -32.24 37.83
C GLU A 783 -33.95 -31.57 36.53
N ILE A 784 -34.24 -32.37 35.48
CA ILE A 784 -34.69 -31.87 34.17
C ILE A 784 -36.24 -31.81 34.13
N PRO A 785 -36.84 -30.68 33.67
CA PRO A 785 -38.28 -30.57 33.47
C PRO A 785 -38.86 -31.70 32.61
N VAL A 786 -39.99 -32.27 33.05
CA VAL A 786 -40.59 -33.51 32.48
C VAL A 786 -40.82 -33.40 30.96
N GLU A 787 -41.29 -32.24 30.49
CA GLU A 787 -41.56 -32.00 29.07
C GLU A 787 -40.30 -32.02 28.19
N ARG A 788 -39.18 -31.47 28.67
CA ARG A 788 -37.90 -31.47 27.94
C ARG A 788 -37.16 -32.80 28.09
N ARG A 789 -37.33 -33.51 29.22
CA ARG A 789 -36.81 -34.88 29.44
C ARG A 789 -37.36 -35.85 28.39
N GLN A 790 -38.65 -35.76 28.09
CA GLN A 790 -39.28 -36.61 27.08
C GLN A 790 -38.74 -36.32 25.67
N LYS A 791 -38.60 -35.04 25.28
CA LYS A 791 -38.00 -34.62 24.00
C LYS A 791 -36.55 -35.10 23.84
N PHE A 792 -35.76 -35.09 24.92
CA PHE A 792 -34.38 -35.59 24.92
C PHE A 792 -34.31 -37.10 24.69
N LEU A 793 -35.14 -37.87 25.41
CA LEU A 793 -35.24 -39.32 25.24
C LEU A 793 -35.72 -39.70 23.84
N ASP A 794 -36.65 -38.94 23.25
CA ASP A 794 -37.15 -39.16 21.90
C ASP A 794 -36.09 -38.84 20.82
N ARG A 795 -35.28 -37.79 21.01
CA ARG A 795 -34.13 -37.49 20.13
C ARG A 795 -33.05 -38.57 20.21
N GLN A 796 -32.71 -39.05 21.41
CA GLN A 796 -31.77 -40.16 21.62
C GLN A 796 -32.24 -41.47 20.96
N LYS A 797 -33.54 -41.77 21.03
CA LYS A 797 -34.14 -42.92 20.32
C LYS A 797 -34.09 -42.78 18.80
N LYS A 798 -34.19 -41.55 18.26
CA LYS A 798 -34.05 -41.27 16.83
C LYS A 798 -32.62 -41.39 16.32
N MET A 799 -31.59 -41.10 17.13
CA MET A 799 -30.18 -41.24 16.73
C MET A 799 -29.64 -42.67 16.86
N LYS A 800 -30.34 -43.56 17.59
CA LYS A 800 -30.01 -45.00 17.71
C LYS A 800 -30.71 -45.88 16.66
N LYS A 801 -31.60 -45.30 15.84
CA LYS A 801 -32.14 -45.92 14.62
C LYS A 801 -31.37 -45.36 13.43
#